data_AF-A0A8H7CS05-F1
#
_entry.id   AF-A0A8H7CS05-F1
#
_cell.length_a   1.000
_cell.length_b   1.000
_cell.length_c   1.000
_cell.angle_alpha   90.00
_cell.angle_beta   90.00
_cell.angle_gamma   90.00
#
_symmetry.space_group_name_H-M   'P 1'
#
loop_
_entity.id
_entity.type
_entity.pdbx_description
1 polymer ?
#
loop_
_entity_poly.entity_id
_entity_poly.type
_entity_poly.pdbx_seq_one_letter_code
_entity_poly.pdbx_strand_id
1 'polypeptide(L)'
;MSHPRLCSPFQKSPAFSSTRDSRIPSMKRVQRLSPPTLLAFAHTFAADLVEIGLKELPVEAASAAQPNSVFLTISSDGMFLDAAGRHTSEGYTLTVGSEGVVIAGASPLGAWWGTRTLMQQAKLGDLELPVGSGSDAPGWGTRGVMLDAGRHYYPPDFLTQICAYLSFFKQNTFHLHLSDNLFNNVDIYSRERTLDLYAAFRLNSDEPGVAGLVRPYRFNESYTRETFDGIQSECAARGVTIIPEIEAPGHALVISQWKPELGLADLSLLNISFPETIPTMKTIWSTFLPWFHSKTVHIGADEYDSTLADDYILFVNTFSSFIQSESGKDIRIWGTNEPSNTSVVSRNITIQHWEFFEDNPFDLIKQGYNVLNSGRRVLHRNPAGGAYAPYVFDTNNATNNPPRDDARVVGHIAAQWNDYGPNATVVSEAYYAWRDALPALADKQWGGVLTRAQYDTVFEDLRSVVPGQNLDNAIASKTDVILQYNFASTNGETITDSSGNGYDGTCVGCSISNGVVTFSGPSSRLTTPLTSKGRNYTLSFSINPSSKAPLGAPIFSGPDSTLVLGNGTLPNLALVSGGNLYALNYTLPRDVVTDVALIGRGNATFLRGGRRRGNGVFDDSGRERGHIGGDGFLGSVGKVELLGTTKKRKVRQLRHTLPVLALCDDVYFEPRIASSSMATLEVVPDQLIPARSLWLAAGLPVQSLSRLNLSSHPDSAINSSFKLGSIAQTAIGVSGLSAAHFHFLRTGVDQEITVDARHAVLEFYSEAWHTVDGSLSAPIWDDIAGIYRTKDGHVRIHTNFPHHRLGILSILEIPDAEATRARVQSALDTWNAVELETEAAAKGMCATALRSYAEWSLHPHAKALEGAMRRKREICGDFARPLEGIRMCDLSRVLAGPVAGRTLADVLLITSPAPAQPTKPGHHEKLKQLAATADVFLQAYRPGGLQAKGFGPQELAALRPGIVTANLTAWGWEGPWKDRRGFDSLVQTATGFNVAEGAAFAEFAGGEKEPLQPRPLPMPALDYAAGYLLAFGINAALCKTVTEGGSWEVRVSLAAVGQWIRSLGQLAPEGAFGPAAKPFPSRVLPLDPEIAALSLPWKSGSGRQMTALKHPAILSRTPVREGEESQAPMALNAHPAEWL
;
A
#
# COMPACT_ATOMS: atom_id res chain seq x y z
N MET A 1 12.39 -6.46 54.66
CA MET A 1 12.79 -6.37 53.24
C MET A 1 12.36 -5.01 52.76
N SER A 2 13.26 -4.24 52.16
CA SER A 2 13.00 -2.88 51.67
C SER A 2 12.15 -2.92 50.39
N HIS A 3 11.25 -1.94 50.22
CA HIS A 3 10.68 -1.67 48.90
C HIS A 3 11.73 -0.99 48.01
N PRO A 4 11.78 -1.31 46.71
CA PRO A 4 12.67 -0.64 45.77
C PRO A 4 12.27 0.84 45.58
N ARG A 5 13.22 1.68 45.17
CA ARG A 5 13.03 3.14 45.01
C ARG A 5 13.64 3.67 43.73
N LEU A 6 13.23 4.89 43.33
CA LEU A 6 13.90 5.68 42.31
C LEU A 6 14.64 6.85 42.99
N CYS A 7 15.92 7.03 42.68
CA CYS A 7 16.78 8.03 43.30
C CYS A 7 17.44 8.94 42.25
N SER A 8 17.61 10.23 42.57
CA SER A 8 18.29 11.22 41.70
C SER A 8 19.04 12.28 42.51
N PRO A 9 20.10 12.93 41.97
CA PRO A 9 20.90 13.90 42.72
C PRO A 9 20.16 15.19 43.05
N PHE A 10 20.51 15.77 44.20
CA PHE A 10 20.02 17.06 44.67
C PHE A 10 20.28 18.17 43.64
N GLN A 11 19.22 18.88 43.22
CA GLN A 11 19.38 20.00 42.29
C GLN A 11 20.04 21.21 42.98
N LYS A 12 21.22 21.60 42.50
CA LYS A 12 21.51 23.01 42.23
C LYS A 12 21.37 23.22 40.73
N SER A 13 20.56 24.19 40.32
CA SER A 13 20.39 24.53 38.91
C SER A 13 21.67 25.14 38.34
N PRO A 14 22.24 24.59 37.26
CA PRO A 14 22.93 25.42 36.29
C PRO A 14 21.87 26.17 35.47
N ALA A 15 21.33 27.24 36.06
CA ALA A 15 21.00 28.37 35.20
C ALA A 15 22.30 28.79 34.49
N PHE A 16 22.23 29.24 33.24
CA PHE A 16 23.40 29.73 32.51
C PHE A 16 23.85 31.11 33.03
N SER A 17 24.25 31.17 34.30
CA SER A 17 24.88 32.35 34.92
C SER A 17 26.34 32.42 34.49
N SER A 18 26.74 33.52 33.86
CA SER A 18 28.10 33.72 33.38
C SER A 18 29.09 33.93 34.54
N THR A 19 29.91 32.91 34.82
CA THR A 19 31.12 33.05 35.65
C THR A 19 32.34 32.51 34.90
N ARG A 20 33.42 33.29 34.92
CA ARG A 20 34.71 32.91 34.32
C ARG A 20 35.35 31.79 35.15
N ASP A 21 35.70 30.67 34.52
CA ASP A 21 37.10 30.43 34.15
C ASP A 21 37.18 29.37 33.01
N SER A 22 38.38 28.88 32.74
CA SER A 22 38.83 28.30 31.48
C SER A 22 38.63 26.78 31.31
N ARG A 23 38.78 26.30 30.06
CA ARG A 23 38.92 24.90 29.59
C ARG A 23 37.67 24.10 29.20
N ILE A 24 36.62 24.74 28.68
CA ILE A 24 35.66 24.06 27.77
C ILE A 24 35.62 24.82 26.44
N PRO A 25 36.03 24.22 25.30
CA PRO A 25 35.84 24.80 23.98
C PRO A 25 34.34 24.98 23.67
N SER A 26 33.99 26.04 22.94
CA SER A 26 32.62 26.53 22.82
C SER A 26 31.65 25.55 22.14
N MET A 27 30.76 24.93 22.93
CA MET A 27 29.56 24.25 22.43
C MET A 27 28.58 25.26 21.80
N LYS A 28 28.78 25.57 20.51
CA LYS A 28 27.78 26.24 19.66
C LYS A 28 26.94 25.19 18.92
N ARG A 29 25.65 25.52 18.72
CA ARG A 29 24.65 24.79 17.90
C ARG A 29 24.46 23.30 18.22
N VAL A 30 23.61 23.04 19.23
CA VAL A 30 22.68 21.88 19.23
C VAL A 30 21.27 22.45 19.36
N GLN A 31 20.41 22.16 18.38
CA GLN A 31 19.07 22.76 18.21
C GLN A 31 18.06 22.23 19.23
N ARG A 32 18.09 22.68 20.49
CA ARG A 32 17.13 22.17 21.50
C ARG A 32 16.79 23.08 22.68
N LEU A 33 15.64 22.80 23.28
CA LEU A 33 15.09 23.39 24.51
C LEU A 33 16.10 23.34 25.67
N SER A 34 15.86 24.10 26.74
CA SER A 34 16.31 23.70 28.08
C SER A 34 15.59 22.40 28.44
N PRO A 35 16.28 21.25 28.57
CA PRO A 35 15.59 19.99 28.85
C PRO A 35 14.96 20.02 30.25
N PRO A 36 13.92 19.20 30.51
CA PRO A 36 13.43 18.95 31.85
C PRO A 36 14.56 18.60 32.83
N THR A 37 14.33 18.92 34.11
CA THR A 37 15.30 18.56 35.14
C THR A 37 15.39 17.04 35.28
N LEU A 38 16.53 16.55 35.79
CA LEU A 38 16.72 15.11 36.01
C LEU A 38 15.65 14.54 36.98
N LEU A 39 15.18 15.36 37.93
CA LEU A 39 14.08 15.02 38.83
C LEU A 39 12.73 14.97 38.10
N ALA A 40 12.44 15.90 37.19
CA ALA A 40 11.23 15.85 36.37
C ALA A 40 11.19 14.59 35.49
N PHE A 41 12.29 14.26 34.81
CA PHE A 41 12.42 13.00 34.08
C PHE A 41 12.32 11.76 34.99
N ALA A 42 12.79 11.83 36.24
CA ALA A 42 12.61 10.74 37.21
C ALA A 42 11.12 10.54 37.55
N HIS A 43 10.34 11.61 37.75
CA HIS A 43 8.89 11.50 37.98
C HIS A 43 8.14 10.92 36.76
N THR A 44 8.44 11.39 35.54
CA THR A 44 7.85 10.82 34.30
C THR A 44 8.20 9.33 34.18
N PHE A 45 9.46 8.95 34.45
CA PHE A 45 9.90 7.57 34.40
C PHE A 45 9.26 6.69 35.50
N ALA A 46 9.04 7.21 36.71
CA ALA A 46 8.35 6.48 37.77
C ALA A 46 6.90 6.15 37.37
N ALA A 47 6.20 7.08 36.70
CA ALA A 47 4.86 6.82 36.15
C ALA A 47 4.90 5.79 35.01
N ASP A 48 5.82 5.95 34.06
CA ASP A 48 6.02 5.01 32.94
C ASP A 48 6.28 3.57 33.42
N LEU A 49 6.95 3.38 34.56
CA LEU A 49 7.19 2.05 35.14
C LEU A 49 5.91 1.38 35.69
N VAL A 50 4.93 2.16 36.17
CA VAL A 50 3.64 1.62 36.63
C VAL A 50 2.84 1.07 35.44
N GLU A 51 2.87 1.75 34.30
CA GLU A 51 2.19 1.30 33.07
C GLU A 51 2.70 -0.06 32.57
N ILE A 52 3.98 -0.39 32.81
CA ILE A 52 4.55 -1.71 32.44
C ILE A 52 4.33 -2.80 33.52
N GLY A 53 3.53 -2.52 34.56
CA GLY A 53 3.09 -3.49 35.56
C GLY A 53 3.91 -3.53 36.86
N LEU A 54 4.84 -2.58 37.08
CA LEU A 54 5.50 -2.44 38.37
C LEU A 54 4.60 -1.68 39.36
N LYS A 55 4.95 -1.75 40.65
CA LYS A 55 4.33 -0.90 41.67
C LYS A 55 4.92 0.51 41.61
N GLU A 56 4.13 1.49 42.02
CA GLU A 56 4.56 2.88 42.19
C GLU A 56 5.86 2.94 43.01
N LEU A 57 6.89 3.58 42.44
CA LEU A 57 8.20 3.72 43.06
C LEU A 57 8.34 5.15 43.62
N PRO A 58 8.70 5.31 44.91
CA PRO A 58 8.96 6.64 45.46
C PRO A 58 10.19 7.25 44.78
N VAL A 59 10.08 8.53 44.42
CA VAL A 59 11.16 9.32 43.80
C VAL A 59 11.83 10.17 44.87
N GLU A 60 13.09 9.90 45.16
CA GLU A 60 13.84 10.52 46.26
C GLU A 60 15.10 11.26 45.76
N ALA A 61 15.45 12.36 46.43
CA ALA A 61 16.68 13.10 46.17
C ALA A 61 17.85 12.54 47.02
N ALA A 62 18.85 11.94 46.38
CA ALA A 62 19.99 11.28 47.04
C ALA A 62 21.31 11.62 46.33
N SER A 63 22.38 11.86 47.10
CA SER A 63 23.71 12.21 46.55
C SER A 63 24.49 11.03 45.96
N ALA A 64 24.04 9.79 46.21
CA ALA A 64 24.65 8.57 45.70
C ALA A 64 23.58 7.46 45.55
N ALA A 65 23.87 6.46 44.70
CA ALA A 65 23.02 5.29 44.52
C ALA A 65 22.77 4.55 45.86
N GLN A 66 21.55 4.05 46.05
CA GLN A 66 21.15 3.30 47.24
C GLN A 66 20.88 1.83 46.90
N PRO A 67 21.10 0.88 47.84
CA PRO A 67 20.76 -0.52 47.62
C PRO A 67 19.28 -0.70 47.26
N ASN A 68 19.02 -1.54 46.26
CA ASN A 68 17.70 -1.81 45.68
C ASN A 68 17.02 -0.57 45.07
N SER A 69 17.79 0.32 44.44
CA SER A 69 17.25 1.48 43.70
C SER A 69 17.65 1.50 42.23
N VAL A 70 16.90 2.27 41.43
CA VAL A 70 17.40 2.84 40.18
C VAL A 70 17.90 4.26 40.49
N PHE A 71 19.15 4.58 40.14
CA PHE A 71 19.78 5.87 40.38
C PHE A 71 20.06 6.58 39.05
N LEU A 72 19.35 7.67 38.80
CA LEU A 72 19.60 8.54 37.64
C LEU A 72 20.58 9.63 38.05
N THR A 73 21.65 9.86 37.29
CA THR A 73 22.66 10.89 37.58
C THR A 73 23.21 11.52 36.28
N ILE A 74 24.06 12.53 36.43
CA ILE A 74 24.85 13.14 35.35
C ILE A 74 26.28 12.60 35.42
N SER A 75 26.86 12.23 34.28
CA SER A 75 28.23 11.72 34.18
C SER A 75 29.25 12.84 34.42
N SER A 76 30.27 12.54 35.22
CA SER A 76 31.47 13.39 35.38
C SER A 76 32.33 13.47 34.13
N ASP A 77 32.22 12.48 33.25
CA ASP A 77 33.27 12.18 32.28
C ASP A 77 33.03 12.86 30.91
N GLY A 78 31.80 13.31 30.64
CA GLY A 78 31.43 14.26 29.58
C GLY A 78 31.68 13.87 28.10
N MET A 79 32.38 12.77 27.84
CA MET A 79 32.99 12.42 26.56
C MET A 79 32.12 11.44 25.74
N PHE A 80 30.86 11.79 25.50
CA PHE A 80 29.98 11.09 24.56
C PHE A 80 30.03 11.79 23.20
N LEU A 81 30.28 11.03 22.12
CA LEU A 81 30.43 11.56 20.77
C LEU A 81 29.34 11.03 19.82
N ASP A 82 28.96 11.85 18.83
CA ASP A 82 28.06 11.47 17.74
C ASP A 82 28.81 10.83 16.55
N ALA A 83 28.12 10.56 15.44
CA ALA A 83 28.71 9.93 14.26
C ALA A 83 29.84 10.74 13.62
N ALA A 84 29.84 12.07 13.80
CA ALA A 84 30.82 13.02 13.29
C ALA A 84 31.88 13.42 14.35
N GLY A 85 31.96 12.67 15.46
CA GLY A 85 32.93 12.94 16.53
C GLY A 85 32.62 14.20 17.36
N ARG A 86 31.41 14.75 17.28
CA ARG A 86 30.98 15.93 18.06
C ARG A 86 30.46 15.51 19.42
N HIS A 87 30.74 16.29 20.47
CA HIS A 87 30.15 16.04 21.79
C HIS A 87 28.62 16.09 21.75
N THR A 88 27.95 15.05 22.26
CA THR A 88 26.49 14.96 22.35
C THR A 88 26.02 14.95 23.80
N SER A 89 24.98 15.74 24.09
CA SER A 89 24.29 15.79 25.39
C SER A 89 23.32 14.62 25.60
N GLU A 90 23.17 13.73 24.62
CA GLU A 90 22.22 12.61 24.63
C GLU A 90 22.85 11.26 24.98
N GLY A 91 24.18 11.19 25.09
CA GLY A 91 24.84 9.96 25.50
C GLY A 91 24.61 9.62 26.97
N TYR A 92 24.70 8.34 27.32
CA TYR A 92 24.59 7.84 28.69
C TYR A 92 25.36 6.54 28.89
N THR A 93 25.69 6.23 30.15
CA THR A 93 25.99 4.86 30.59
C THR A 93 24.81 4.27 31.35
N LEU A 94 24.64 2.95 31.24
CA LEU A 94 23.70 2.14 32.01
C LEU A 94 24.49 1.01 32.66
N THR A 95 24.32 0.81 33.97
CA THR A 95 24.95 -0.27 34.75
C THR A 95 23.91 -0.95 35.62
N VAL A 96 23.75 -2.26 35.47
CA VAL A 96 22.89 -3.12 36.29
C VAL A 96 23.79 -3.97 37.18
N GLY A 97 23.71 -3.78 38.50
CA GLY A 97 24.43 -4.55 39.51
C GLY A 97 23.48 -5.35 40.41
N SER A 98 24.02 -6.18 41.29
CA SER A 98 23.22 -6.96 42.26
C SER A 98 22.42 -6.09 43.24
N GLU A 99 22.91 -4.88 43.52
CA GLU A 99 22.31 -3.93 44.47
C GLU A 99 21.46 -2.83 43.78
N GLY A 100 21.23 -2.90 42.46
CA GLY A 100 20.41 -1.90 41.75
C GLY A 100 20.99 -1.45 40.41
N VAL A 101 20.43 -0.37 39.87
CA VAL A 101 20.74 0.15 38.53
C VAL A 101 21.24 1.59 38.61
N VAL A 102 22.26 1.95 37.83
CA VAL A 102 22.76 3.31 37.67
C VAL A 102 22.68 3.74 36.21
N ILE A 103 22.12 4.92 35.96
CA ILE A 103 22.10 5.58 34.64
C ILE A 103 22.80 6.93 34.78
N ALA A 104 23.91 7.14 34.08
CA ALA A 104 24.65 8.41 34.10
C ALA A 104 24.65 9.06 32.70
N GLY A 105 23.84 10.11 32.54
CA GLY A 105 23.70 10.84 31.27
C GLY A 105 24.73 11.96 31.09
N ALA A 106 25.07 12.29 29.84
CA ALA A 106 25.78 13.52 29.49
C ALA A 106 24.99 14.79 29.84
N SER A 107 23.67 14.66 29.91
CA SER A 107 22.72 15.67 30.41
C SER A 107 21.47 14.95 30.95
N PRO A 108 20.48 15.66 31.53
CA PRO A 108 19.20 15.06 31.90
C PRO A 108 18.52 14.29 30.75
N LEU A 109 18.68 14.75 29.51
CA LEU A 109 18.11 14.10 28.34
C LEU A 109 18.86 12.80 27.96
N GLY A 110 20.18 12.73 28.18
CA GLY A 110 20.92 11.48 28.03
C GLY A 110 20.47 10.45 29.08
N ALA A 111 20.30 10.88 30.33
CA ALA A 111 19.78 10.01 31.39
C ALA A 111 18.35 9.52 31.08
N TRP A 112 17.50 10.39 30.52
CA TRP A 112 16.17 10.00 30.01
C TRP A 112 16.24 8.91 28.94
N TRP A 113 17.13 9.01 27.94
CA TRP A 113 17.32 7.94 26.94
C TRP A 113 17.80 6.62 27.56
N GLY A 114 18.60 6.68 28.62
CA GLY A 114 18.93 5.51 29.44
C GLY A 114 17.72 4.83 30.09
N THR A 115 16.72 5.61 30.53
CA THR A 115 15.46 5.03 31.05
C THR A 115 14.71 4.24 29.98
N ARG A 116 14.72 4.70 28.72
CA ARG A 116 14.04 4.00 27.60
C ARG A 116 14.68 2.63 27.35
N THR A 117 16.01 2.56 27.35
CA THR A 117 16.75 1.28 27.24
C THR A 117 16.46 0.36 28.42
N LEU A 118 16.41 0.89 29.64
CA LEU A 118 16.07 0.11 30.83
C LEU A 118 14.66 -0.49 30.77
N MET A 119 13.66 0.27 30.28
CA MET A 119 12.30 -0.24 30.06
C MET A 119 12.25 -1.32 28.97
N GLN A 120 12.97 -1.11 27.85
CA GLN A 120 13.04 -2.08 26.75
C GLN A 120 13.68 -3.40 27.21
N GLN A 121 14.76 -3.34 28.00
CA GLN A 121 15.38 -4.51 28.60
C GLN A 121 14.45 -5.20 29.60
N ALA A 122 13.81 -4.45 30.51
CA ALA A 122 12.86 -5.01 31.48
C ALA A 122 11.69 -5.71 30.79
N LYS A 123 11.16 -5.17 29.69
CA LYS A 123 10.10 -5.83 28.91
C LYS A 123 10.57 -7.15 28.30
N LEU A 124 11.73 -7.16 27.64
CA LEU A 124 12.24 -8.34 26.94
C LEU A 124 12.78 -9.43 27.89
N GLY A 125 13.03 -9.07 29.16
CA GLY A 125 13.43 -9.99 30.24
C GLY A 125 12.31 -10.42 31.20
N ASP A 126 11.04 -10.16 30.90
CA ASP A 126 9.88 -10.44 31.80
C ASP A 126 10.06 -9.81 33.21
N LEU A 127 10.54 -8.57 33.23
CA LEU A 127 10.96 -7.74 34.38
C LEU A 127 12.25 -8.21 35.10
N GLU A 128 12.92 -9.26 34.65
CA GLU A 128 14.31 -9.56 35.05
C GLU A 128 15.31 -8.74 34.23
N LEU A 129 16.41 -8.32 34.85
CA LEU A 129 17.47 -7.52 34.22
C LEU A 129 18.83 -8.21 34.34
N PRO A 130 19.58 -8.41 33.24
CA PRO A 130 20.90 -9.02 33.30
C PRO A 130 21.94 -8.06 33.90
N VAL A 131 22.74 -8.57 34.84
CA VAL A 131 23.87 -7.83 35.44
C VAL A 131 24.93 -7.53 34.38
N GLY A 132 25.37 -6.27 34.29
CA GLY A 132 26.32 -5.80 33.28
C GLY A 132 26.35 -4.28 33.16
N SER A 133 27.08 -3.76 32.17
CA SER A 133 27.16 -2.32 31.90
C SER A 133 27.36 -2.04 30.41
N GLY A 134 26.94 -0.86 29.97
CA GLY A 134 27.17 -0.36 28.61
C GLY A 134 27.12 1.17 28.52
N SER A 135 27.59 1.69 27.39
CA SER A 135 27.46 3.08 26.98
C SER A 135 26.74 3.17 25.63
N ASP A 136 26.01 4.26 25.43
CA ASP A 136 25.21 4.49 24.22
C ASP A 136 25.10 5.99 23.93
N ALA A 137 25.03 6.35 22.65
CA ALA A 137 24.94 7.73 22.17
C ALA A 137 24.40 7.77 20.71
N PRO A 138 23.60 8.77 20.33
CA PRO A 138 23.05 8.86 18.99
C PRO A 138 24.08 9.34 17.97
N GLY A 139 24.04 8.75 16.77
CA GLY A 139 24.84 9.17 15.63
C GLY A 139 24.51 10.58 15.12
N TRP A 140 23.27 11.04 15.21
CA TRP A 140 22.84 12.35 14.69
C TRP A 140 21.95 13.11 15.66
N GLY A 141 22.05 14.44 15.61
CA GLY A 141 21.41 15.36 16.57
C GLY A 141 19.90 15.52 16.37
N THR A 142 19.39 15.43 15.14
CA THR A 142 17.97 15.61 14.80
C THR A 142 17.37 14.30 14.31
N ARG A 143 16.36 13.78 15.02
CA ARG A 143 15.79 12.45 14.78
C ARG A 143 14.27 12.46 15.00
N GLY A 144 13.49 12.17 13.98
CA GLY A 144 12.06 11.89 14.15
C GLY A 144 11.25 12.00 12.88
N VAL A 145 10.13 12.72 12.95
CA VAL A 145 9.10 12.80 11.90
C VAL A 145 8.49 14.19 11.76
N MET A 146 7.83 14.44 10.63
CA MET A 146 6.96 15.59 10.38
C MET A 146 5.53 15.12 10.15
N LEU A 147 4.56 15.75 10.81
CA LEU A 147 3.14 15.61 10.48
C LEU A 147 2.64 16.88 9.79
N ASP A 148 2.01 16.71 8.63
CA ASP A 148 1.15 17.72 8.02
C ASP A 148 -0.11 17.92 8.87
N ALA A 149 -0.07 18.95 9.72
CA ALA A 149 -1.22 19.46 10.44
C ALA A 149 -1.88 20.65 9.71
N GLY A 150 -1.40 21.04 8.52
CA GLY A 150 -1.98 22.10 7.71
C GLY A 150 -3.23 21.59 6.99
N ARG A 151 -3.07 20.54 6.17
CA ARG A 151 -4.14 19.93 5.37
C ARG A 151 -5.10 19.03 6.20
N HIS A 152 -4.74 18.66 7.44
CA HIS A 152 -5.59 17.87 8.36
C HIS A 152 -5.44 18.33 9.83
N TYR A 153 -6.51 18.39 10.62
CA TYR A 153 -6.45 18.80 12.04
C TYR A 153 -6.18 17.61 12.98
N TYR A 154 -5.38 17.82 14.03
CA TYR A 154 -5.04 16.79 15.02
C TYR A 154 -5.29 17.29 16.45
N PRO A 155 -6.02 16.53 17.30
CA PRO A 155 -6.20 16.87 18.71
C PRO A 155 -4.87 16.96 19.48
N PRO A 156 -4.76 17.84 20.50
CA PRO A 156 -3.55 17.97 21.33
C PRO A 156 -3.04 16.62 21.89
N ASP A 157 -3.94 15.85 22.50
CA ASP A 157 -3.67 14.54 23.09
C ASP A 157 -3.08 13.55 22.07
N PHE A 158 -3.44 13.64 20.79
CA PHE A 158 -2.86 12.77 19.76
C PHE A 158 -1.40 13.16 19.49
N LEU A 159 -1.10 14.46 19.42
CA LEU A 159 0.24 14.97 19.18
C LEU A 159 1.19 14.63 20.33
N THR A 160 0.73 14.73 21.59
CA THR A 160 1.57 14.42 22.77
C THR A 160 1.75 12.92 22.98
N GLN A 161 0.75 12.10 22.63
CA GLN A 161 0.90 10.64 22.54
C GLN A 161 1.86 10.21 21.43
N ILE A 162 1.86 10.86 20.26
CA ILE A 162 2.88 10.63 19.22
C ILE A 162 4.28 10.98 19.77
N CYS A 163 4.44 12.07 20.52
CA CYS A 163 5.70 12.35 21.23
C CYS A 163 6.11 11.25 22.21
N ALA A 164 5.16 10.61 22.92
CA ALA A 164 5.48 9.46 23.77
C ALA A 164 5.96 8.24 22.96
N TYR A 165 5.36 7.99 21.79
CA TYR A 165 5.77 6.93 20.86
C TYR A 165 7.18 7.16 20.30
N LEU A 166 7.45 8.36 19.79
CA LEU A 166 8.77 8.80 19.31
C LEU A 166 9.83 8.68 20.42
N SER A 167 9.50 9.15 21.63
CA SER A 167 10.37 9.12 22.80
C SER A 167 10.82 7.72 23.19
N PHE A 168 9.92 6.73 23.19
CA PHE A 168 10.26 5.37 23.58
C PHE A 168 11.35 4.76 22.67
N PHE A 169 11.32 5.09 21.37
CA PHE A 169 12.35 4.68 20.41
C PHE A 169 13.49 5.71 20.25
N LYS A 170 13.61 6.67 21.17
CA LYS A 170 14.67 7.70 21.24
C LYS A 170 14.73 8.67 20.04
N GLN A 171 13.63 8.82 19.32
CA GLN A 171 13.40 9.95 18.41
C GLN A 171 13.14 11.19 19.29
N ASN A 172 13.66 12.34 18.88
CA ASN A 172 13.79 13.55 19.71
C ASN A 172 13.17 14.80 19.09
N THR A 173 12.62 14.70 17.88
CA THR A 173 12.09 15.81 17.09
C THR A 173 10.72 15.44 16.52
N PHE A 174 9.74 16.32 16.68
CA PHE A 174 8.45 16.21 16.00
C PHE A 174 8.17 17.53 15.27
N HIS A 175 8.24 17.49 13.94
CA HIS A 175 8.02 18.65 13.08
C HIS A 175 6.51 18.78 12.81
N LEU A 176 5.94 19.95 13.07
CA LEU A 176 4.52 20.23 12.86
C LEU A 176 4.40 21.33 11.81
N HIS A 177 3.90 20.94 10.63
CA HIS A 177 3.51 21.84 9.56
C HIS A 177 2.15 22.45 9.92
N LEU A 178 2.11 23.75 10.29
CA LEU A 178 0.95 24.36 10.97
C LEU A 178 0.09 25.25 10.06
N SER A 179 0.42 25.40 8.78
CA SER A 179 -0.35 26.23 7.84
C SER A 179 -0.17 25.75 6.40
N ASP A 180 -1.25 25.46 5.69
CA ASP A 180 -1.19 24.89 4.33
C ASP A 180 -2.55 25.06 3.60
N ASN A 181 -2.60 24.66 2.34
CA ASN A 181 -3.79 24.51 1.54
C ASN A 181 -3.80 23.21 0.70
N LEU A 182 -5.00 22.81 0.25
CA LEU A 182 -5.10 21.80 -0.81
C LEU A 182 -4.63 22.37 -2.15
N PHE A 183 -4.19 21.49 -3.05
CA PHE A 183 -3.69 21.84 -4.37
C PHE A 183 -4.63 22.80 -5.14
N ASN A 184 -4.13 23.97 -5.50
CA ASN A 184 -4.85 24.99 -6.25
C ASN A 184 -4.60 24.83 -7.76
N ASN A 185 -5.56 24.26 -8.49
CA ASN A 185 -5.45 24.17 -9.94
C ASN A 185 -5.93 25.50 -10.59
N VAL A 186 -4.98 26.38 -10.91
CA VAL A 186 -5.23 27.71 -11.50
C VAL A 186 -5.90 27.68 -12.88
N ASP A 187 -5.75 26.60 -13.65
CA ASP A 187 -6.40 26.45 -14.97
C ASP A 187 -7.89 26.10 -14.86
N ILE A 188 -8.33 25.60 -13.71
CA ILE A 188 -9.69 25.07 -13.48
C ILE A 188 -10.49 25.91 -12.47
N TYR A 189 -9.84 26.48 -11.45
CA TYR A 189 -10.51 27.20 -10.38
C TYR A 189 -10.58 28.71 -10.67
N SER A 190 -11.78 29.29 -10.58
CA SER A 190 -11.94 30.74 -10.52
C SER A 190 -11.30 31.29 -9.24
N ARG A 191 -10.92 32.57 -9.25
CA ARG A 191 -10.38 33.27 -8.06
C ARG A 191 -11.27 33.11 -6.83
N GLU A 192 -12.59 33.12 -7.02
CA GLU A 192 -13.60 32.88 -5.99
C GLU A 192 -13.51 31.44 -5.46
N ARG A 193 -13.45 30.45 -6.36
CA ARG A 193 -13.30 29.04 -6.00
C ARG A 193 -12.00 28.77 -5.23
N THR A 194 -10.90 29.42 -5.59
CA THR A 194 -9.63 29.36 -4.87
C THR A 194 -9.73 29.96 -3.45
N LEU A 195 -10.43 31.08 -3.28
CA LEU A 195 -10.67 31.68 -1.95
C LEU A 195 -11.62 30.86 -1.04
N ASP A 196 -12.33 29.89 -1.62
CA ASP A 196 -13.16 28.87 -0.98
C ASP A 196 -12.49 27.49 -0.82
N LEU A 197 -11.26 27.29 -1.31
CA LEU A 197 -10.53 26.03 -1.07
C LEU A 197 -10.22 25.84 0.42
N TYR A 198 -10.03 24.59 0.83
CA TYR A 198 -9.54 24.30 2.17
C TYR A 198 -8.10 24.77 2.31
N ALA A 199 -7.95 25.82 3.10
CA ALA A 199 -6.70 26.28 3.68
C ALA A 199 -6.91 26.48 5.19
N ALA A 200 -5.85 26.34 5.98
CA ALA A 200 -5.90 26.46 7.43
C ALA A 200 -4.60 27.02 8.01
N PHE A 201 -4.71 27.67 9.16
CA PHE A 201 -3.61 28.19 9.95
C PHE A 201 -3.88 27.78 11.41
N ARG A 202 -3.02 26.93 11.98
CA ARG A 202 -3.34 26.17 13.21
C ARG A 202 -3.02 26.89 14.51
N LEU A 203 -2.56 28.14 14.48
CA LEU A 203 -2.31 28.93 15.69
C LEU A 203 -3.29 30.11 15.73
N ASN A 204 -4.21 30.10 16.70
CA ASN A 204 -5.27 31.11 16.81
C ASN A 204 -4.94 32.13 17.90
N SER A 205 -4.77 33.40 17.50
CA SER A 205 -4.36 34.50 18.37
C SER A 205 -5.31 35.69 18.23
N ASP A 206 -5.68 36.29 19.37
CA ASP A 206 -6.50 37.51 19.43
C ASP A 206 -5.69 38.80 19.18
N GLU A 207 -4.38 38.69 18.92
CA GLU A 207 -3.51 39.84 18.65
C GLU A 207 -3.97 40.62 17.40
N PRO A 208 -4.22 41.94 17.48
CA PRO A 208 -4.81 42.73 16.40
C PRO A 208 -4.05 42.66 15.06
N GLY A 209 -2.74 42.40 15.10
CA GLY A 209 -1.90 42.28 13.90
C GLY A 209 -2.19 41.05 13.03
N VAL A 210 -2.86 40.02 13.56
CA VAL A 210 -3.25 38.79 12.83
C VAL A 210 -4.77 38.54 12.84
N ALA A 211 -5.56 39.52 13.26
CA ALA A 211 -7.02 39.40 13.34
C ALA A 211 -7.64 39.03 11.98
N GLY A 212 -8.22 37.83 11.90
CA GLY A 212 -8.83 37.27 10.69
C GLY A 212 -7.97 36.26 9.91
N LEU A 213 -6.70 36.05 10.28
CA LEU A 213 -5.82 35.03 9.68
C LEU A 213 -6.39 33.62 9.88
N VAL A 214 -6.92 33.33 11.07
CA VAL A 214 -7.79 32.17 11.32
C VAL A 214 -9.24 32.61 11.14
N ARG A 215 -9.95 32.01 10.17
CA ARG A 215 -11.38 32.27 9.95
C ARG A 215 -12.19 31.76 11.16
N PRO A 216 -13.19 32.51 11.70
CA PRO A 216 -13.84 32.16 12.97
C PRO A 216 -14.46 30.75 13.07
N TYR A 217 -14.94 30.20 11.95
CA TYR A 217 -15.47 28.82 11.91
C TYR A 217 -14.39 27.73 12.03
N ARG A 218 -13.10 28.08 11.96
CA ARG A 218 -11.95 27.19 12.19
C ARG A 218 -11.33 27.31 13.58
N PHE A 219 -11.85 28.14 14.49
CA PHE A 219 -11.27 28.26 15.84
C PHE A 219 -11.19 26.91 16.59
N ASN A 220 -12.12 25.98 16.34
CA ASN A 220 -12.09 24.62 16.91
C ASN A 220 -11.15 23.66 16.15
N GLU A 221 -10.58 24.07 15.02
CA GLU A 221 -9.56 23.34 14.26
C GLU A 221 -8.16 24.00 14.40
N SER A 222 -7.95 24.84 15.41
CA SER A 222 -6.69 25.55 15.67
C SER A 222 -6.37 25.56 17.17
N TYR A 223 -5.09 25.69 17.51
CA TYR A 223 -4.60 25.71 18.88
C TYR A 223 -4.53 27.16 19.40
N THR A 224 -5.03 27.39 20.62
CA THR A 224 -4.69 28.61 21.38
C THR A 224 -3.25 28.52 21.88
N ARG A 225 -2.68 29.64 22.33
CA ARG A 225 -1.34 29.67 22.93
C ARG A 225 -1.18 28.63 24.04
N GLU A 226 -2.07 28.61 25.03
CA GLU A 226 -2.00 27.70 26.18
C GLU A 226 -2.08 26.23 25.74
N THR A 227 -2.88 25.93 24.72
CA THR A 227 -2.94 24.59 24.10
C THR A 227 -1.60 24.20 23.48
N PHE A 228 -0.97 25.11 22.71
CA PHE A 228 0.28 24.83 22.02
C PHE A 228 1.49 24.81 22.96
N ASP A 229 1.52 25.68 23.96
CA ASP A 229 2.52 25.69 25.04
C ASP A 229 2.40 24.39 25.87
N GLY A 230 1.19 23.85 26.06
CA GLY A 230 0.90 22.53 26.61
C GLY A 230 1.47 21.37 25.78
N ILE A 231 1.12 21.29 24.49
CA ILE A 231 1.63 20.26 23.56
C ILE A 231 3.17 20.23 23.57
N GLN A 232 3.81 21.40 23.46
CA GLN A 232 5.26 21.53 23.52
C GLN A 232 5.85 21.04 24.85
N SER A 233 5.16 21.30 25.97
CA SER A 233 5.62 20.94 27.32
C SER A 233 5.53 19.44 27.58
N GLU A 234 4.44 18.77 27.17
CA GLU A 234 4.28 17.31 27.30
C GLU A 234 5.29 16.55 26.43
N CYS A 235 5.47 16.98 25.17
CA CYS A 235 6.52 16.46 24.30
C CYS A 235 7.91 16.64 24.93
N ALA A 236 8.21 17.82 25.47
CA ALA A 236 9.48 18.11 26.13
C ALA A 236 9.70 17.27 27.40
N ALA A 237 8.66 17.03 28.20
CA ALA A 237 8.68 16.15 29.38
C ALA A 237 9.03 14.69 29.03
N ARG A 238 8.85 14.29 27.77
CA ARG A 238 9.29 13.01 27.19
C ARG A 238 10.51 13.16 26.27
N GLY A 239 11.23 14.28 26.30
CA GLY A 239 12.49 14.49 25.57
C GLY A 239 12.33 14.79 24.06
N VAL A 240 11.11 14.96 23.57
CA VAL A 240 10.81 15.31 22.17
C VAL A 240 10.62 16.82 22.03
N THR A 241 11.29 17.43 21.07
CA THR A 241 11.16 18.87 20.76
C THR A 241 10.22 19.04 19.57
N ILE A 242 9.15 19.82 19.76
CA ILE A 242 8.36 20.32 18.63
C ILE A 242 9.24 21.27 17.80
N ILE A 243 9.27 21.09 16.49
CA ILE A 243 9.71 22.13 15.54
C ILE A 243 8.43 22.64 14.88
N PRO A 244 8.03 23.89 15.13
CA PRO A 244 6.88 24.49 14.45
C PRO A 244 7.31 25.06 13.09
N GLU A 245 6.39 24.95 12.14
CA GLU A 245 6.53 25.45 10.78
C GLU A 245 5.33 26.34 10.43
N ILE A 246 5.62 27.55 9.99
CA ILE A 246 4.65 28.44 9.32
C ILE A 246 5.15 28.59 7.89
N GLU A 247 4.32 28.18 6.95
CA GLU A 247 4.65 28.01 5.55
C GLU A 247 4.52 29.33 4.76
N ALA A 248 5.57 29.67 4.02
CA ALA A 248 5.63 30.79 3.08
C ALA A 248 7.00 30.80 2.33
N PRO A 249 7.07 31.23 1.05
CA PRO A 249 6.01 31.89 0.30
C PRO A 249 5.17 30.98 -0.61
N GLY A 250 5.51 29.69 -0.72
CA GLY A 250 4.64 28.64 -1.24
C GLY A 250 3.50 28.31 -0.27
N HIS A 251 2.54 27.48 -0.70
CA HIS A 251 1.43 26.90 0.08
C HIS A 251 0.69 27.86 1.05
N ALA A 252 0.67 29.15 0.73
CA ALA A 252 0.29 30.25 1.60
C ALA A 252 -1.15 30.74 1.39
N LEU A 253 -2.02 29.94 0.77
CA LEU A 253 -3.39 30.37 0.41
C LEU A 253 -4.21 30.82 1.62
N VAL A 254 -3.93 30.34 2.84
CA VAL A 254 -4.63 30.84 4.05
C VAL A 254 -4.31 32.32 4.34
N ILE A 255 -3.09 32.77 4.01
CA ILE A 255 -2.66 34.16 4.15
C ILE A 255 -3.30 35.00 3.04
N SER A 256 -3.33 34.50 1.80
CA SER A 256 -4.07 35.13 0.69
C SER A 256 -5.59 35.12 0.88
N GLN A 257 -6.14 34.17 1.64
CA GLN A 257 -7.55 34.13 2.03
C GLN A 257 -7.92 35.15 3.11
N TRP A 258 -6.92 35.70 3.82
CA TRP A 258 -7.04 36.80 4.78
C TRP A 258 -6.75 38.16 4.14
N LYS A 259 -5.73 38.23 3.27
CA LYS A 259 -5.32 39.41 2.50
C LYS A 259 -5.11 39.08 1.01
N PRO A 260 -6.19 39.08 0.18
CA PRO A 260 -6.13 38.67 -1.23
C PRO A 260 -5.30 39.56 -2.16
N GLU A 261 -4.77 40.67 -1.66
CA GLU A 261 -3.79 41.56 -2.30
C GLU A 261 -2.33 41.08 -2.19
N LEU A 262 -2.03 40.13 -1.29
CA LEU A 262 -0.68 39.59 -1.09
C LEU A 262 -0.36 38.37 -1.97
N GLY A 263 -1.32 37.83 -2.73
CA GLY A 263 -1.12 36.66 -3.59
C GLY A 263 -0.58 37.03 -4.99
N LEU A 264 0.02 36.04 -5.67
CA LEU A 264 0.28 36.09 -7.12
C LEU A 264 -1.00 35.76 -7.91
N ALA A 265 -0.86 35.51 -9.22
CA ALA A 265 -1.96 34.97 -10.04
C ALA A 265 -2.45 33.61 -9.51
N ASP A 266 -1.51 32.76 -9.07
CA ASP A 266 -1.83 31.69 -8.12
C ASP A 266 -1.90 32.29 -6.71
N LEU A 267 -3.08 32.30 -6.10
CA LEU A 267 -3.27 32.79 -4.74
C LEU A 267 -2.69 31.87 -3.66
N SER A 268 -2.19 30.67 -4.00
CA SER A 268 -1.42 29.84 -3.06
C SER A 268 0.05 30.26 -2.94
N LEU A 269 0.52 31.17 -3.80
CA LEU A 269 1.86 31.74 -3.76
C LEU A 269 1.79 33.22 -3.32
N LEU A 270 2.62 33.65 -2.37
CA LEU A 270 2.70 35.05 -1.96
C LEU A 270 3.51 35.87 -2.96
N ASN A 271 3.02 37.05 -3.32
CA ASN A 271 3.76 38.08 -4.03
C ASN A 271 4.78 38.74 -3.08
N ILE A 272 5.92 38.09 -2.87
CA ILE A 272 6.98 38.55 -1.96
C ILE A 272 7.62 39.89 -2.36
N SER A 273 7.52 40.27 -3.64
CA SER A 273 7.97 41.57 -4.18
C SER A 273 6.98 42.71 -3.88
N PHE A 274 5.76 42.41 -3.42
CA PHE A 274 4.77 43.41 -3.03
C PHE A 274 5.10 44.03 -1.66
N PRO A 275 5.06 45.38 -1.50
CA PRO A 275 5.61 46.06 -0.32
C PRO A 275 5.07 45.60 1.04
N GLU A 276 3.81 45.19 1.13
CA GLU A 276 3.16 44.80 2.39
C GLU A 276 3.32 43.30 2.74
N THR A 277 3.91 42.48 1.86
CA THR A 277 4.09 41.05 2.10
C THR A 277 5.12 40.79 3.19
N ILE A 278 6.31 41.39 3.11
CA ILE A 278 7.34 41.25 4.17
C ILE A 278 6.86 41.84 5.51
N PRO A 279 6.27 43.05 5.59
CA PRO A 279 5.63 43.55 6.81
C PRO A 279 4.55 42.63 7.40
N THR A 280 3.66 42.08 6.58
CA THR A 280 2.62 41.15 7.04
C THR A 280 3.23 39.86 7.57
N MET A 281 4.18 39.25 6.84
CA MET A 281 4.86 38.04 7.30
C MET A 281 5.68 38.27 8.57
N LYS A 282 6.30 39.45 8.74
CA LYS A 282 6.94 39.84 10.01
C LYS A 282 5.93 39.96 11.15
N THR A 283 4.73 40.48 10.90
CA THR A 283 3.66 40.57 11.90
C THR A 283 3.18 39.19 12.36
N ILE A 284 3.01 38.25 11.41
CA ILE A 284 2.72 36.84 11.71
C ILE A 284 3.84 36.25 12.58
N TRP A 285 5.10 36.34 12.14
CA TRP A 285 6.23 35.77 12.88
C TRP A 285 6.41 36.40 14.27
N SER A 286 6.37 37.73 14.44
CA SER A 286 6.44 38.37 15.77
C SER A 286 5.31 37.93 16.71
N THR A 287 4.13 37.57 16.18
CA THR A 287 2.99 37.07 16.98
C THR A 287 3.24 35.67 17.53
N PHE A 288 3.84 34.77 16.74
CA PHE A 288 3.96 33.34 17.09
C PHE A 288 5.37 32.91 17.55
N LEU A 289 6.45 33.64 17.21
CA LEU A 289 7.80 33.39 17.75
C LEU A 289 7.86 33.27 19.29
N PRO A 290 7.08 34.04 20.09
CA PRO A 290 7.07 33.93 21.55
C PRO A 290 6.36 32.68 22.09
N TRP A 291 5.63 31.94 21.25
CA TRP A 291 4.99 30.66 21.59
C TRP A 291 5.96 29.50 21.33
N PHE A 292 6.87 29.67 20.36
CA PHE A 292 7.74 28.61 19.90
C PHE A 292 8.90 28.39 20.89
N HIS A 293 8.84 27.29 21.63
CA HIS A 293 9.83 26.95 22.64
C HIS A 293 11.16 26.44 22.06
N SER A 294 11.16 25.97 20.81
CA SER A 294 12.35 25.48 20.10
C SER A 294 13.43 26.56 19.88
N LYS A 295 14.67 26.11 19.65
CA LYS A 295 15.78 26.97 19.15
C LYS A 295 15.82 27.09 17.62
N THR A 296 14.94 26.37 16.93
CA THR A 296 14.85 26.35 15.46
C THR A 296 13.39 26.24 15.06
N VAL A 297 12.99 27.06 14.10
CA VAL A 297 11.67 27.02 13.45
C VAL A 297 11.87 26.68 11.99
N HIS A 298 10.86 26.09 11.35
CA HIS A 298 10.83 26.02 9.89
C HIS A 298 10.08 27.23 9.36
N ILE A 299 10.54 27.80 8.25
CA ILE A 299 9.76 28.80 7.50
C ILE A 299 9.15 28.22 6.23
N GLY A 300 9.31 26.91 6.01
CA GLY A 300 8.80 26.24 4.83
C GLY A 300 9.65 26.51 3.60
N ALA A 301 9.06 27.19 2.62
CA ALA A 301 9.64 27.70 1.38
C ALA A 301 9.91 26.63 0.29
N ASP A 302 9.03 25.64 0.17
CA ASP A 302 8.93 24.73 -0.98
C ASP A 302 7.99 25.24 -2.10
N GLU A 303 8.02 24.53 -3.24
CA GLU A 303 7.16 24.65 -4.44
C GLU A 303 6.85 26.08 -4.94
N TYR A 304 7.79 27.03 -4.77
CA TYR A 304 7.65 28.43 -5.19
C TYR A 304 8.16 28.70 -6.62
N ASP A 305 7.72 29.81 -7.23
CA ASP A 305 8.06 30.17 -8.63
C ASP A 305 9.56 30.42 -8.83
N SER A 306 10.23 29.47 -9.48
CA SER A 306 11.65 29.52 -9.83
C SER A 306 12.07 30.73 -10.69
N THR A 307 11.14 31.41 -11.36
CA THR A 307 11.44 32.66 -12.10
C THR A 307 11.67 33.86 -11.18
N LEU A 308 11.26 33.76 -9.91
CA LEU A 308 11.40 34.77 -8.86
C LEU A 308 12.53 34.45 -7.86
N ALA A 309 13.52 33.64 -8.27
CA ALA A 309 14.60 33.13 -7.42
C ALA A 309 15.33 34.21 -6.58
N ASP A 310 15.67 35.36 -7.16
CA ASP A 310 16.36 36.44 -6.45
C ASP A 310 15.50 37.03 -5.31
N ASP A 311 14.20 37.24 -5.55
CA ASP A 311 13.25 37.75 -4.55
C ASP A 311 12.96 36.70 -3.47
N TYR A 312 12.87 35.42 -3.83
CA TYR A 312 12.76 34.32 -2.89
C TYR A 312 14.00 34.25 -1.97
N ILE A 313 15.20 34.35 -2.54
CA ILE A 313 16.45 34.29 -1.75
C ILE A 313 16.53 35.50 -0.82
N LEU A 314 16.07 36.67 -1.27
CA LEU A 314 15.93 37.86 -0.43
C LEU A 314 14.91 37.65 0.70
N PHE A 315 13.75 37.04 0.44
CA PHE A 315 12.73 36.70 1.45
C PHE A 315 13.30 35.75 2.52
N VAL A 316 13.87 34.61 2.10
CA VAL A 316 14.45 33.59 2.99
C VAL A 316 15.60 34.16 3.84
N ASN A 317 16.51 34.93 3.23
CA ASN A 317 17.59 35.59 3.97
C ASN A 317 17.08 36.70 4.92
N THR A 318 16.01 37.39 4.55
CA THR A 318 15.34 38.38 5.42
C THR A 318 14.72 37.72 6.65
N PHE A 319 13.98 36.63 6.48
CA PHE A 319 13.36 35.91 7.59
C PHE A 319 14.39 35.18 8.46
N SER A 320 15.45 34.62 7.88
CA SER A 320 16.60 34.12 8.65
C SER A 320 17.20 35.19 9.55
N SER A 321 17.42 36.40 9.02
CA SER A 321 18.02 37.50 9.78
C SER A 321 17.09 38.05 10.86
N PHE A 322 15.80 38.18 10.53
CA PHE A 322 14.75 38.70 11.41
C PHE A 322 14.43 37.76 12.57
N ILE A 323 14.19 36.47 12.31
CA ILE A 323 13.91 35.49 13.37
C ILE A 323 15.10 35.37 14.32
N GLN A 324 16.33 35.43 13.78
CA GLN A 324 17.56 35.42 14.55
C GLN A 324 17.74 36.69 15.41
N SER A 325 17.30 37.86 14.97
CA SER A 325 17.37 39.11 15.75
C SER A 325 16.27 39.23 16.80
N GLU A 326 15.03 38.86 16.47
CA GLU A 326 13.87 38.96 17.37
C GLU A 326 13.93 37.94 18.52
N SER A 327 14.38 36.71 18.23
CA SER A 327 14.17 35.56 19.11
C SER A 327 15.42 34.72 19.40
N GLY A 328 16.55 35.02 18.76
CA GLY A 328 17.77 34.24 18.90
C GLY A 328 17.76 32.86 18.23
N LYS A 329 16.70 32.49 17.52
CA LYS A 329 16.52 31.17 16.88
C LYS A 329 17.22 31.08 15.52
N ASP A 330 17.76 29.91 15.20
CA ASP A 330 18.13 29.53 13.83
C ASP A 330 16.84 29.23 13.01
N ILE A 331 16.89 29.24 11.68
CA ILE A 331 15.79 28.75 10.82
C ILE A 331 16.18 27.50 10.01
N ARG A 332 15.16 26.79 9.53
CA ARG A 332 15.26 25.75 8.50
C ARG A 332 14.26 26.03 7.37
N ILE A 333 14.62 25.62 6.16
CA ILE A 333 13.78 25.65 4.95
C ILE A 333 13.74 24.25 4.32
N TRP A 334 12.77 24.00 3.45
CA TRP A 334 12.82 22.88 2.52
C TRP A 334 13.94 23.05 1.49
N GLY A 335 14.35 21.94 0.90
CA GLY A 335 15.26 21.92 -0.24
C GLY A 335 14.55 22.33 -1.52
N THR A 336 15.04 23.39 -2.15
CA THR A 336 14.56 23.96 -3.42
C THR A 336 15.80 24.41 -4.22
N ASN A 337 15.78 24.37 -5.55
CA ASN A 337 16.90 24.83 -6.39
C ASN A 337 16.50 26.12 -7.08
N GLU A 338 16.91 27.25 -6.50
CA GLU A 338 16.53 28.57 -6.97
C GLU A 338 17.63 29.11 -7.92
N PRO A 339 17.39 29.21 -9.24
CA PRO A 339 18.45 29.40 -10.25
C PRO A 339 18.97 30.85 -10.34
N SER A 340 19.44 31.41 -9.21
CA SER A 340 20.04 32.74 -9.14
C SER A 340 21.50 32.75 -9.63
N ASN A 341 21.86 33.84 -10.30
CA ASN A 341 23.25 34.19 -10.63
C ASN A 341 23.76 35.41 -9.83
N THR A 342 22.94 35.97 -8.94
CA THR A 342 23.24 37.22 -8.20
C THR A 342 23.33 37.00 -6.68
N SER A 343 22.58 36.01 -6.18
CA SER A 343 22.20 35.85 -4.78
C SER A 343 22.33 34.38 -4.36
N VAL A 344 22.50 34.14 -3.05
CA VAL A 344 22.53 32.78 -2.48
C VAL A 344 21.81 32.71 -1.14
N VAL A 345 21.17 31.58 -0.86
CA VAL A 345 20.64 31.28 0.49
C VAL A 345 21.80 31.26 1.50
N SER A 346 21.60 31.92 2.65
CA SER A 346 22.61 32.06 3.69
C SER A 346 23.05 30.70 4.24
N ARG A 347 24.37 30.43 4.24
CA ARG A 347 24.93 29.15 4.76
C ARG A 347 24.74 28.94 6.27
N ASN A 348 24.13 29.88 7.00
CA ASN A 348 23.65 29.68 8.36
C ASN A 348 22.33 28.91 8.44
N ILE A 349 21.54 28.91 7.37
CA ILE A 349 20.27 28.21 7.27
C ILE A 349 20.53 26.71 7.14
N THR A 350 19.69 25.91 7.78
CA THR A 350 19.67 24.46 7.57
C THR A 350 18.71 24.14 6.43
N ILE A 351 19.10 23.32 5.47
CA ILE A 351 18.23 22.89 4.36
C ILE A 351 17.68 21.49 4.66
N GLN A 352 16.39 21.28 4.41
CA GLN A 352 15.69 20.01 4.60
C GLN A 352 15.42 19.36 3.25
N HIS A 353 16.37 18.57 2.76
CA HIS A 353 16.27 17.88 1.48
C HIS A 353 15.12 16.87 1.50
N TRP A 354 14.23 16.93 0.50
CA TRP A 354 13.09 16.02 0.37
C TRP A 354 13.06 15.27 -0.97
N GLU A 355 13.43 15.89 -2.09
CA GLU A 355 13.51 15.24 -3.40
C GLU A 355 14.68 15.71 -4.27
N PHE A 356 15.16 14.80 -5.14
CA PHE A 356 16.34 15.02 -6.00
C PHE A 356 16.07 15.83 -7.29
N PHE A 357 14.81 16.18 -7.56
CA PHE A 357 14.50 17.16 -8.61
C PHE A 357 14.49 18.60 -8.07
N GLU A 358 14.37 18.78 -6.74
CA GLU A 358 14.45 20.08 -6.09
C GLU A 358 15.85 20.43 -5.59
N ASP A 359 16.64 19.52 -5.02
CA ASP A 359 18.05 19.82 -4.71
C ASP A 359 19.00 18.62 -4.86
N ASN A 360 20.31 18.90 -4.87
CA ASN A 360 21.31 17.88 -4.59
C ASN A 360 21.93 18.11 -3.18
N PRO A 361 21.68 17.23 -2.20
CA PRO A 361 22.09 17.45 -0.81
C PRO A 361 23.58 17.24 -0.64
N PHE A 362 24.21 16.41 -1.47
CA PHE A 362 25.65 16.19 -1.44
C PHE A 362 26.42 17.39 -2.00
N ASP A 363 25.89 18.07 -3.01
CA ASP A 363 26.44 19.34 -3.50
C ASP A 363 26.14 20.51 -2.54
N LEU A 364 24.99 20.56 -1.88
CA LEU A 364 24.73 21.51 -0.79
C LEU A 364 25.73 21.34 0.38
N ILE A 365 26.07 20.09 0.75
CA ILE A 365 27.09 19.78 1.74
C ILE A 365 28.48 20.28 1.31
N LYS A 366 28.91 20.02 0.06
CA LYS A 366 30.16 20.57 -0.50
C LYS A 366 30.17 22.10 -0.51
N GLN A 367 29.03 22.71 -0.84
CA GLN A 367 28.78 24.14 -0.83
C GLN A 367 28.77 24.78 0.57
N GLY A 368 28.78 23.96 1.63
CA GLY A 368 28.97 24.38 3.02
C GLY A 368 27.71 24.43 3.88
N TYR A 369 26.53 24.08 3.36
CA TYR A 369 25.28 24.06 4.13
C TYR A 369 25.23 22.92 5.14
N ASN A 370 24.42 23.08 6.20
CA ASN A 370 23.98 21.97 7.03
C ASN A 370 22.70 21.40 6.40
N VAL A 371 22.65 20.08 6.19
CA VAL A 371 21.55 19.42 5.49
C VAL A 371 20.92 18.35 6.37
N LEU A 372 19.59 18.40 6.47
CA LEU A 372 18.75 17.37 7.06
C LEU A 372 18.14 16.51 5.95
N ASN A 373 18.11 15.21 6.15
CA ASN A 373 17.53 14.26 5.21
C ASN A 373 16.04 14.04 5.52
N SER A 374 15.17 14.20 4.53
CA SER A 374 13.73 13.88 4.62
C SER A 374 13.22 13.09 3.40
N GLY A 375 14.12 12.45 2.66
CA GLY A 375 13.78 11.72 1.43
C GLY A 375 12.81 10.56 1.66
N ARG A 376 11.85 10.37 0.74
CA ARG A 376 10.65 9.51 0.90
C ARG A 376 10.86 7.98 1.10
N ARG A 377 12.07 7.49 1.40
CA ARG A 377 12.45 6.05 1.31
C ARG A 377 12.92 5.41 2.64
N VAL A 378 12.02 5.37 3.62
CA VAL A 378 12.30 4.99 5.02
C VAL A 378 12.85 3.57 5.25
N LEU A 379 12.45 2.56 4.45
CA LEU A 379 12.79 1.14 4.69
C LEU A 379 13.34 0.39 3.46
N HIS A 380 14.05 1.07 2.55
CA HIS A 380 14.68 0.42 1.40
C HIS A 380 16.21 0.42 1.47
N ARG A 381 16.83 -0.58 0.81
CA ARG A 381 18.27 -0.88 0.91
C ARG A 381 19.09 0.37 0.55
N ASN A 382 20.13 0.66 1.33
CA ASN A 382 21.13 1.66 0.97
C ASN A 382 22.10 1.12 -0.10
N PRO A 383 22.89 1.98 -0.77
CA PRO A 383 23.79 1.58 -1.86
C PRO A 383 24.89 0.59 -1.44
N ALA A 384 25.24 0.54 -0.15
CA ALA A 384 26.22 -0.38 0.43
C ALA A 384 25.58 -1.70 0.94
N GLY A 385 24.29 -1.96 0.63
CA GLY A 385 23.57 -3.16 1.03
C GLY A 385 23.06 -3.16 2.48
N GLY A 386 23.26 -2.07 3.22
CA GLY A 386 22.76 -1.88 4.58
C GLY A 386 21.35 -1.28 4.64
N ALA A 387 20.90 -0.97 5.85
CA ALA A 387 19.66 -0.23 6.08
C ALA A 387 19.80 1.27 5.76
N TYR A 388 18.69 1.92 5.41
CA TYR A 388 18.59 3.37 5.26
C TYR A 388 19.02 4.09 6.55
N ALA A 389 19.83 5.14 6.47
CA ALA A 389 20.37 5.88 7.61
C ALA A 389 20.50 7.38 7.26
N PRO A 390 20.57 8.31 8.22
CA PRO A 390 20.48 9.76 7.93
C PRO A 390 21.46 10.33 6.90
N TYR A 391 22.68 9.76 6.80
CA TYR A 391 23.67 10.17 5.80
C TYR A 391 23.42 9.59 4.39
N VAL A 392 22.42 8.72 4.22
CA VAL A 392 22.01 8.13 2.95
C VAL A 392 20.83 8.92 2.39
N PHE A 393 21.13 9.89 1.54
CA PHE A 393 20.12 10.63 0.78
C PHE A 393 19.72 9.82 -0.47
N ASP A 394 20.69 9.38 -1.27
CA ASP A 394 20.44 8.59 -2.48
C ASP A 394 20.57 7.08 -2.18
N THR A 395 19.46 6.35 -2.33
CA THR A 395 19.41 4.88 -2.16
C THR A 395 19.87 4.10 -3.39
N ASN A 396 20.10 4.77 -4.52
CA ASN A 396 20.44 4.16 -5.81
C ASN A 396 21.89 4.44 -6.22
N ASN A 397 22.44 5.62 -5.89
CA ASN A 397 23.83 5.99 -6.19
C ASN A 397 24.67 6.22 -4.93
N ALA A 398 25.67 5.36 -4.69
CA ALA A 398 26.60 5.49 -3.57
C ALA A 398 27.41 6.80 -3.58
N THR A 399 27.77 7.34 -4.74
CA THR A 399 28.62 8.54 -4.85
C THR A 399 27.86 9.84 -4.59
N ASN A 400 26.54 9.78 -4.45
CA ASN A 400 25.64 10.90 -4.18
C ASN A 400 25.29 11.02 -2.68
N ASN A 401 26.16 10.47 -1.82
CA ASN A 401 26.00 10.44 -0.37
C ASN A 401 27.30 10.93 0.32
N PRO A 402 27.20 11.76 1.37
CA PRO A 402 28.35 12.11 2.21
C PRO A 402 28.85 10.90 3.04
N PRO A 403 30.08 10.98 3.60
CA PRO A 403 30.52 10.08 4.66
C PRO A 403 29.57 10.05 5.87
N ARG A 404 29.53 8.93 6.61
CA ARG A 404 28.71 8.78 7.82
C ARG A 404 29.04 9.83 8.89
N ASP A 405 30.30 10.24 8.92
CA ASP A 405 30.93 11.18 9.84
C ASP A 405 30.97 12.63 9.33
N ASP A 406 30.30 12.96 8.21
CA ASP A 406 30.21 14.36 7.77
C ASP A 406 29.34 15.19 8.74
N ALA A 407 29.98 16.13 9.43
CA ALA A 407 29.34 17.01 10.39
C ALA A 407 28.21 17.90 9.81
N ARG A 408 28.11 18.06 8.48
CA ARG A 408 27.00 18.80 7.85
C ARG A 408 25.71 18.00 7.78
N VAL A 409 25.75 16.67 7.93
CA VAL A 409 24.55 15.86 8.13
C VAL A 409 24.05 16.09 9.56
N VAL A 410 22.96 16.83 9.70
CA VAL A 410 22.37 17.12 11.03
C VAL A 410 21.41 16.03 11.53
N GLY A 411 20.94 15.16 10.63
CA GLY A 411 20.10 14.00 10.95
C GLY A 411 19.01 13.74 9.91
N HIS A 412 17.88 13.17 10.34
CA HIS A 412 16.77 12.79 9.47
C HIS A 412 15.39 13.00 10.09
N ILE A 413 14.41 13.42 9.28
CA ILE A 413 12.99 13.54 9.62
C ILE A 413 12.14 12.87 8.52
N ALA A 414 11.34 11.85 8.85
CA ALA A 414 10.39 11.28 7.88
C ALA A 414 9.12 12.15 7.82
N ALA A 415 8.77 12.68 6.64
CA ALA A 415 7.53 13.45 6.47
C ALA A 415 6.31 12.56 6.19
N GLN A 416 5.15 12.98 6.72
CA GLN A 416 3.84 12.50 6.31
C GLN A 416 2.94 13.68 5.96
N TRP A 417 2.57 13.73 4.68
CA TRP A 417 1.66 14.71 4.09
C TRP A 417 0.22 14.18 4.01
N ASN A 418 -0.76 15.09 4.03
CA ASN A 418 -2.19 14.81 3.98
C ASN A 418 -2.83 15.51 2.76
N ASP A 419 -2.22 15.36 1.57
CA ASP A 419 -2.55 16.05 0.30
C ASP A 419 -4.03 16.02 -0.10
N TYR A 420 -4.74 14.95 0.25
CA TYR A 420 -6.17 14.77 -0.02
C TYR A 420 -7.09 15.44 1.03
N GLY A 421 -6.52 16.07 2.05
CA GLY A 421 -7.17 16.98 2.98
C GLY A 421 -7.91 16.35 4.17
N PRO A 422 -8.76 17.12 4.86
CA PRO A 422 -9.42 16.71 6.09
C PRO A 422 -10.39 15.52 5.89
N ASN A 423 -10.89 15.33 4.67
CA ASN A 423 -11.98 14.40 4.39
C ASN A 423 -11.51 13.04 3.86
N ALA A 424 -10.21 12.86 3.60
CA ALA A 424 -9.66 11.64 3.01
C ALA A 424 -9.28 10.57 4.05
N THR A 425 -9.15 10.95 5.33
CA THR A 425 -8.60 10.10 6.39
C THR A 425 -9.19 10.49 7.76
N VAL A 426 -8.76 9.81 8.82
CA VAL A 426 -9.05 10.17 10.22
C VAL A 426 -7.76 10.16 11.04
N VAL A 427 -7.71 10.98 12.09
CA VAL A 427 -6.58 11.15 13.03
C VAL A 427 -5.77 9.87 13.31
N SER A 428 -6.43 8.76 13.67
CA SER A 428 -5.73 7.51 14.02
C SER A 428 -5.01 6.84 12.85
N GLU A 429 -5.43 7.07 11.60
CA GLU A 429 -4.78 6.49 10.43
C GLU A 429 -3.39 7.09 10.17
N ALA A 430 -3.13 8.32 10.64
CA ALA A 430 -1.78 8.88 10.65
C ALA A 430 -0.84 8.07 11.55
N TYR A 431 -1.30 7.64 12.73
CA TYR A 431 -0.54 6.70 13.56
C TYR A 431 -0.36 5.35 12.87
N TYR A 432 -1.41 4.76 12.29
CA TYR A 432 -1.29 3.44 11.66
C TYR A 432 -0.39 3.40 10.42
N ALA A 433 -0.20 4.51 9.70
CA ALA A 433 0.78 4.63 8.62
C ALA A 433 2.24 4.57 9.13
N TRP A 434 2.46 4.99 10.39
CA TRP A 434 3.78 5.13 11.01
C TRP A 434 4.16 4.01 11.96
N ARG A 435 3.19 3.44 12.67
CA ARG A 435 3.36 2.50 13.79
C ARG A 435 4.45 1.47 13.55
N ASP A 436 4.36 0.74 12.44
CA ASP A 436 5.23 -0.42 12.20
C ASP A 436 6.58 -0.06 11.54
N ALA A 437 6.76 1.19 11.12
CA ALA A 437 7.93 1.66 10.35
C ALA A 437 8.83 2.64 11.12
N LEU A 438 8.27 3.57 11.91
CA LEU A 438 9.07 4.54 12.67
C LEU A 438 10.04 3.91 13.66
N PRO A 439 9.71 2.83 14.40
CA PRO A 439 10.64 2.24 15.36
C PRO A 439 11.83 1.55 14.69
N ALA A 440 11.64 1.00 13.47
CA ALA A 440 12.72 0.50 12.64
C ALA A 440 13.60 1.63 12.08
N LEU A 441 13.01 2.77 11.70
CA LEU A 441 13.74 3.99 11.33
C LEU A 441 14.51 4.59 12.52
N ALA A 442 13.94 4.54 13.72
CA ALA A 442 14.49 5.13 14.93
C ALA A 442 15.85 4.53 15.30
N ASP A 443 16.01 3.20 15.16
CA ASP A 443 17.31 2.53 15.26
C ASP A 443 18.34 3.17 14.31
N LYS A 444 17.95 3.50 13.07
CA LYS A 444 18.85 4.06 12.06
C LYS A 444 19.15 5.54 12.26
N GLN A 445 18.15 6.30 12.71
CA GLN A 445 18.31 7.68 13.17
C GLN A 445 19.24 7.76 14.39
N TRP A 446 19.18 6.78 15.29
CA TRP A 446 20.13 6.63 16.40
C TRP A 446 21.50 6.10 15.94
N GLY A 447 21.56 5.39 14.81
CA GLY A 447 22.80 4.89 14.19
C GLY A 447 23.10 3.41 14.45
N GLY A 448 22.11 2.66 14.90
CA GLY A 448 22.13 1.22 15.11
C GLY A 448 22.05 0.39 13.83
N VAL A 449 22.22 -0.92 14.02
CA VAL A 449 22.44 -1.91 12.94
C VAL A 449 21.39 -3.03 12.93
N LEU A 450 20.25 -2.85 13.61
CA LEU A 450 19.19 -3.85 13.75
C LEU A 450 18.72 -4.38 12.39
N THR A 451 18.76 -5.69 12.17
CA THR A 451 18.21 -6.30 10.95
C THR A 451 16.70 -6.44 11.04
N ARG A 452 15.99 -6.49 9.90
CA ARG A 452 14.52 -6.73 9.90
C ARG A 452 14.14 -7.98 10.69
N ALA A 453 14.87 -9.09 10.52
CA ALA A 453 14.60 -10.32 11.26
C ALA A 453 14.71 -10.17 12.80
N GLN A 454 15.64 -9.32 13.29
CA GLN A 454 15.73 -9.02 14.72
C GLN A 454 14.60 -8.07 15.17
N TYR A 455 14.28 -7.05 14.37
CA TYR A 455 13.17 -6.13 14.62
C TYR A 455 11.84 -6.88 14.75
N ASP A 456 11.52 -7.72 13.76
CA ASP A 456 10.30 -8.51 13.70
C ASP A 456 10.14 -9.46 14.91
N THR A 457 11.25 -9.86 15.56
CA THR A 457 11.22 -10.70 16.79
C THR A 457 11.01 -9.95 18.11
N VAL A 458 11.22 -8.63 18.17
CA VAL A 458 11.11 -7.85 19.43
C VAL A 458 10.06 -6.74 19.38
N PHE A 459 9.68 -6.29 18.18
CA PHE A 459 8.89 -5.08 18.00
C PHE A 459 7.50 -5.17 18.65
N GLU A 460 6.73 -6.22 18.39
CA GLU A 460 5.36 -6.36 18.94
C GLU A 460 5.33 -6.41 20.48
N ASP A 461 6.36 -6.97 21.12
CA ASP A 461 6.48 -6.97 22.58
C ASP A 461 6.85 -5.59 23.11
N LEU A 462 7.84 -4.92 22.52
CA LEU A 462 8.19 -3.54 22.89
C LEU A 462 7.04 -2.55 22.65
N ARG A 463 6.34 -2.68 21.53
CA ARG A 463 5.18 -1.87 21.15
C ARG A 463 4.02 -1.99 22.14
N SER A 464 3.87 -3.16 22.78
CA SER A 464 2.81 -3.42 23.77
C SER A 464 2.99 -2.66 25.11
N VAL A 465 4.11 -1.96 25.31
CA VAL A 465 4.47 -1.26 26.56
C VAL A 465 5.10 0.12 26.33
N VAL A 466 4.78 0.77 25.20
CA VAL A 466 5.12 2.18 24.99
C VAL A 466 4.26 3.02 25.95
N PRO A 467 4.84 3.69 26.96
CA PRO A 467 4.09 4.33 28.04
C PRO A 467 3.57 5.71 27.62
N GLY A 468 2.54 6.21 28.30
CA GLY A 468 1.95 7.52 28.08
C GLY A 468 1.19 7.67 26.76
N GLN A 469 0.69 6.58 26.19
CA GLN A 469 -0.11 6.61 24.96
C GLN A 469 -1.08 5.42 24.84
N ASN A 470 -2.13 5.59 24.04
CA ASN A 470 -3.05 4.54 23.63
C ASN A 470 -3.48 4.71 22.15
N LEU A 471 -2.51 4.87 21.25
CA LEU A 471 -2.75 5.27 19.86
C LEU A 471 -3.45 4.19 19.00
N ASP A 472 -3.42 2.91 19.39
CA ASP A 472 -4.29 1.87 18.79
C ASP A 472 -5.77 1.99 19.26
N ASN A 473 -6.10 2.89 20.20
CA ASN A 473 -7.34 2.86 20.99
C ASN A 473 -7.62 1.43 21.50
N ALA A 474 -6.66 0.89 22.23
CA ALA A 474 -6.77 -0.42 22.88
C ALA A 474 -7.60 -0.32 24.17
N ILE A 475 -8.29 -1.41 24.50
CA ILE A 475 -9.03 -1.56 25.76
C ILE A 475 -8.50 -2.81 26.43
N ALA A 476 -8.14 -2.71 27.71
CA ALA A 476 -7.69 -3.85 28.49
C ALA A 476 -8.80 -4.91 28.62
N SER A 477 -8.45 -6.19 28.56
CA SER A 477 -9.42 -7.26 28.76
C SER A 477 -8.76 -8.54 29.28
N LYS A 478 -9.50 -9.27 30.12
CA LYS A 478 -9.15 -10.60 30.63
C LYS A 478 -9.45 -11.70 29.60
N THR A 479 -10.31 -11.44 28.62
CA THR A 479 -10.77 -12.41 27.60
C THR A 479 -11.00 -11.76 26.22
N ASP A 480 -11.38 -12.53 25.21
CA ASP A 480 -11.83 -11.98 23.91
C ASP A 480 -13.13 -11.15 24.00
N VAL A 481 -13.89 -11.27 25.10
CA VAL A 481 -15.01 -10.37 25.42
C VAL A 481 -14.47 -9.18 26.21
N ILE A 482 -14.58 -7.97 25.63
CA ILE A 482 -14.18 -6.70 26.27
C ILE A 482 -15.31 -6.17 27.17
N LEU A 483 -16.55 -6.21 26.68
CA LEU A 483 -17.73 -5.71 27.38
C LEU A 483 -18.93 -6.62 27.10
N GLN A 484 -19.74 -6.93 28.10
CA GLN A 484 -21.01 -7.63 27.89
C GLN A 484 -22.09 -7.14 28.86
N TYR A 485 -23.11 -6.45 28.33
CA TYR A 485 -24.28 -6.03 29.10
C TYR A 485 -25.46 -6.99 28.86
N ASN A 486 -25.97 -7.55 29.95
CA ASN A 486 -27.17 -8.38 29.98
C ASN A 486 -28.24 -7.72 30.86
N PHE A 487 -29.15 -6.97 30.23
CA PHE A 487 -30.20 -6.23 30.92
C PHE A 487 -31.26 -7.13 31.59
N ALA A 488 -31.30 -8.43 31.28
CA ALA A 488 -32.25 -9.37 31.89
C ALA A 488 -31.95 -9.67 33.37
N SER A 489 -30.75 -9.32 33.83
CA SER A 489 -30.28 -9.48 35.22
C SER A 489 -30.16 -8.16 35.99
N THR A 490 -30.58 -7.03 35.42
CA THR A 490 -30.36 -5.70 35.99
C THR A 490 -31.57 -5.19 36.77
N ASN A 491 -31.37 -4.86 38.05
CA ASN A 491 -32.34 -4.17 38.92
C ASN A 491 -31.73 -2.86 39.45
N GLY A 492 -31.85 -1.77 38.71
CA GLY A 492 -31.33 -0.45 39.10
C GLY A 492 -30.81 0.37 37.92
N GLU A 493 -30.16 1.49 38.22
CA GLU A 493 -29.55 2.38 37.20
C GLU A 493 -28.16 1.88 36.73
N THR A 494 -27.48 1.04 37.51
CA THR A 494 -26.18 0.45 37.16
C THR A 494 -26.35 -0.92 36.48
N ILE A 495 -25.64 -1.15 35.39
CA ILE A 495 -25.66 -2.38 34.58
C ILE A 495 -24.29 -3.06 34.67
N THR A 496 -24.21 -4.17 35.38
CA THR A 496 -22.95 -4.92 35.56
C THR A 496 -22.43 -5.49 34.23
N ASP A 497 -21.13 -5.35 34.01
CA ASP A 497 -20.39 -5.96 32.89
C ASP A 497 -20.12 -7.45 33.15
N SER A 498 -20.89 -8.29 32.46
CA SER A 498 -20.78 -9.76 32.53
C SER A 498 -19.58 -10.35 31.80
N SER A 499 -18.73 -9.55 31.13
CA SER A 499 -17.44 -10.03 30.61
C SER A 499 -16.42 -10.33 31.73
N GLY A 500 -16.67 -9.80 32.94
CA GLY A 500 -15.78 -9.91 34.08
C GLY A 500 -14.62 -8.91 34.07
N ASN A 501 -14.58 -7.96 33.14
CA ASN A 501 -13.60 -6.87 33.16
C ASN A 501 -13.96 -5.80 34.21
N GLY A 502 -15.25 -5.51 34.38
CA GLY A 502 -15.78 -4.55 35.36
C GLY A 502 -16.13 -3.19 34.75
N TYR A 503 -16.41 -3.14 33.44
CA TYR A 503 -16.78 -1.93 32.71
C TYR A 503 -18.29 -1.61 32.88
N ASP A 504 -18.74 -1.53 34.12
CA ASP A 504 -20.15 -1.38 34.50
C ASP A 504 -20.77 -0.10 33.91
N GLY A 505 -21.95 -0.24 33.30
CA GLY A 505 -22.68 0.85 32.67
C GLY A 505 -23.58 1.61 33.64
N THR A 506 -23.86 2.88 33.36
CA THR A 506 -24.83 3.69 34.12
C THR A 506 -25.92 4.23 33.18
N CYS A 507 -27.17 3.98 33.53
CA CYS A 507 -28.36 4.43 32.82
C CYS A 507 -28.81 5.80 33.34
N VAL A 508 -28.63 6.85 32.55
CA VAL A 508 -29.03 8.22 32.88
C VAL A 508 -30.34 8.53 32.16
N GLY A 509 -31.45 8.63 32.90
CA GLY A 509 -32.77 8.99 32.34
C GLY A 509 -33.40 7.98 31.38
N CYS A 510 -32.81 6.79 31.25
CA CYS A 510 -33.44 5.63 30.61
C CYS A 510 -34.16 4.76 31.66
N SER A 511 -34.89 3.74 31.22
CA SER A 511 -35.52 2.75 32.09
C SER A 511 -35.19 1.33 31.64
N ILE A 512 -35.07 0.38 32.57
CA ILE A 512 -34.74 -1.02 32.28
C ILE A 512 -35.90 -1.89 32.76
N SER A 513 -36.46 -2.71 31.86
CA SER A 513 -37.50 -3.68 32.20
C SER A 513 -37.50 -4.85 31.22
N ASN A 514 -37.88 -6.05 31.67
CA ASN A 514 -38.04 -7.25 30.83
C ASN A 514 -36.81 -7.59 29.94
N GLY A 515 -35.60 -7.25 30.38
CA GLY A 515 -34.36 -7.46 29.61
C GLY A 515 -34.10 -6.44 28.50
N VAL A 516 -34.71 -5.26 28.57
CA VAL A 516 -34.58 -4.19 27.57
C VAL A 516 -34.35 -2.85 28.29
N VAL A 517 -33.38 -2.06 27.81
CA VAL A 517 -33.23 -0.64 28.19
C VAL A 517 -33.98 0.25 27.18
N THR A 518 -34.72 1.24 27.67
CA THR A 518 -35.58 2.13 26.88
C THR A 518 -35.18 3.60 27.10
N PHE A 519 -35.03 4.32 26.00
CA PHE A 519 -34.59 5.72 25.94
C PHE A 519 -35.77 6.63 25.63
N SER A 520 -36.27 7.34 26.65
CA SER A 520 -37.51 8.11 26.62
C SER A 520 -37.38 9.58 26.21
N GLY A 521 -36.17 10.06 25.92
CA GLY A 521 -35.95 11.45 25.48
C GLY A 521 -34.49 11.78 25.12
N PRO A 522 -34.21 12.99 24.62
CA PRO A 522 -32.88 13.37 24.11
C PRO A 522 -31.77 13.42 25.18
N SER A 523 -32.13 13.50 26.47
CA SER A 523 -31.19 13.41 27.59
C SER A 523 -30.88 11.97 28.04
N SER A 524 -31.71 11.00 27.62
CA SER A 524 -31.64 9.62 28.10
C SER A 524 -30.54 8.83 27.38
N ARG A 525 -29.64 8.21 28.15
CA ARG A 525 -28.45 7.51 27.61
C ARG A 525 -27.92 6.44 28.56
N LEU A 526 -27.22 5.46 27.99
CA LEU A 526 -26.39 4.50 28.73
C LEU A 526 -24.92 4.87 28.54
N THR A 527 -24.25 5.28 29.62
CA THR A 527 -22.81 5.57 29.63
C THR A 527 -22.01 4.37 30.09
N THR A 528 -20.94 4.04 29.39
CA THR A 528 -19.90 3.07 29.77
C THR A 528 -18.62 3.82 30.16
N PRO A 529 -17.74 3.27 31.03
CA PRO A 529 -16.41 3.84 31.28
C PRO A 529 -15.45 3.73 30.09
N LEU A 530 -15.84 3.03 29.01
CA LEU A 530 -15.05 2.91 27.79
C LEU A 530 -15.20 4.14 26.89
N THR A 531 -14.09 4.68 26.39
CA THR A 531 -14.04 5.85 25.50
C THR A 531 -14.12 5.45 24.02
N SER A 532 -13.09 4.75 23.53
CA SER A 532 -12.89 4.42 22.12
C SER A 532 -12.30 3.03 21.94
N LYS A 533 -12.56 2.41 20.78
CA LYS A 533 -11.92 1.17 20.34
C LYS A 533 -11.43 1.31 18.90
N GLY A 534 -10.12 1.21 18.68
CA GLY A 534 -9.52 1.26 17.35
C GLY A 534 -9.64 -0.05 16.58
N ARG A 535 -8.77 -0.27 15.58
CA ARG A 535 -8.88 -1.36 14.60
C ARG A 535 -9.07 -2.75 15.22
N ASN A 536 -9.68 -3.66 14.45
CA ASN A 536 -9.97 -5.05 14.82
C ASN A 536 -10.89 -5.18 16.07
N TYR A 537 -12.20 -5.20 15.84
CA TYR A 537 -13.23 -5.38 16.88
C TYR A 537 -14.53 -5.96 16.31
N THR A 538 -15.45 -6.38 17.17
CA THR A 538 -16.86 -6.63 16.79
C THR A 538 -17.79 -6.18 17.89
N LEU A 539 -18.59 -5.14 17.63
CA LEU A 539 -19.62 -4.62 18.51
C LEU A 539 -20.98 -5.18 18.05
N SER A 540 -21.54 -6.11 18.83
CA SER A 540 -22.84 -6.72 18.58
C SER A 540 -23.90 -6.19 19.54
N PHE A 541 -25.09 -5.85 19.03
CA PHE A 541 -26.18 -5.31 19.84
C PHE A 541 -27.57 -5.58 19.23
N SER A 542 -28.59 -5.70 20.08
CA SER A 542 -29.99 -5.83 19.67
C SER A 542 -30.71 -4.49 19.84
N ILE A 543 -31.29 -3.92 18.79
CA ILE A 543 -31.95 -2.60 18.82
C ILE A 543 -33.36 -2.63 18.24
N ASN A 544 -34.26 -1.83 18.82
CA ASN A 544 -35.59 -1.52 18.30
C ASN A 544 -35.78 0.02 18.30
N PRO A 545 -35.55 0.69 17.16
CA PRO A 545 -35.70 2.13 17.03
C PRO A 545 -37.16 2.49 16.75
N SER A 546 -37.73 3.44 17.50
CA SER A 546 -39.15 3.76 17.32
C SER A 546 -39.42 4.44 15.97
N SER A 547 -40.62 4.28 15.41
CA SER A 547 -41.12 5.15 14.32
C SER A 547 -41.10 6.64 14.67
N LYS A 548 -41.10 6.99 15.96
CA LYS A 548 -40.95 8.37 16.44
C LYS A 548 -39.50 8.85 16.57
N ALA A 549 -38.51 7.97 16.41
CA ALA A 549 -37.14 8.44 16.27
C ALA A 549 -37.03 9.25 14.97
N PRO A 550 -36.38 10.42 15.00
CA PRO A 550 -35.87 11.02 13.77
C PRO A 550 -34.66 10.21 13.23
N LEU A 551 -33.91 10.79 12.29
CA LEU A 551 -32.84 10.11 11.54
C LEU A 551 -31.56 10.92 11.71
N GLY A 552 -30.41 10.29 11.97
CA GLY A 552 -29.22 10.93 12.56
C GLY A 552 -29.08 10.71 14.07
N ALA A 553 -29.98 9.90 14.60
CA ALA A 553 -30.02 9.33 15.94
C ALA A 553 -28.69 8.75 16.44
N PRO A 554 -27.96 9.35 17.40
CA PRO A 554 -26.82 8.68 18.03
C PRO A 554 -27.28 7.41 18.75
N ILE A 555 -26.68 6.28 18.37
CA ILE A 555 -26.89 4.94 18.96
C ILE A 555 -25.75 4.64 19.94
N PHE A 556 -24.54 4.87 19.48
CA PHE A 556 -23.29 4.86 20.24
C PHE A 556 -22.55 6.15 19.89
N SER A 557 -22.02 6.84 20.88
CA SER A 557 -21.23 8.06 20.68
C SER A 557 -20.04 8.02 21.64
N GLY A 558 -18.85 8.27 21.08
CA GLY A 558 -17.58 8.44 21.78
C GLY A 558 -16.80 9.61 21.17
N PRO A 559 -15.60 9.93 21.68
CA PRO A 559 -14.86 11.11 21.24
C PRO A 559 -14.40 11.00 19.77
N ASP A 560 -13.98 9.83 19.31
CA ASP A 560 -13.45 9.64 17.95
C ASP A 560 -14.54 9.37 16.90
N SER A 561 -15.69 8.83 17.31
CA SER A 561 -16.78 8.48 16.39
C SER A 561 -18.15 8.30 17.04
N THR A 562 -19.21 8.48 16.24
CA THR A 562 -20.61 8.26 16.62
C THR A 562 -21.34 7.45 15.54
N LEU A 563 -22.02 6.37 15.92
CA LEU A 563 -22.89 5.57 15.03
C LEU A 563 -24.32 6.11 15.09
N VAL A 564 -24.93 6.43 13.94
CA VAL A 564 -26.24 7.09 13.82
C VAL A 564 -27.28 6.30 13.00
N LEU A 565 -28.59 6.33 13.37
CA LEU A 565 -29.69 5.68 12.58
C LEU A 565 -30.12 6.55 11.40
N GLY A 566 -29.79 6.15 10.19
CA GLY A 566 -29.82 7.15 9.14
C GLY A 566 -28.73 8.18 9.39
N ASN A 567 -28.64 9.13 8.49
CA ASN A 567 -28.14 10.43 8.86
C ASN A 567 -29.28 11.41 9.12
N GLY A 568 -30.46 11.30 8.47
CA GLY A 568 -31.43 12.42 8.48
C GLY A 568 -32.33 12.48 7.24
N THR A 569 -31.80 13.02 6.15
CA THR A 569 -32.44 12.98 4.83
C THR A 569 -32.40 11.58 4.22
N LEU A 570 -31.44 10.74 4.62
CA LEU A 570 -31.39 9.33 4.22
C LEU A 570 -31.36 8.38 5.44
N PRO A 571 -32.01 7.19 5.34
CA PRO A 571 -32.30 6.32 6.48
C PRO A 571 -31.23 5.23 6.73
N ASN A 572 -30.07 5.34 6.08
CA ASN A 572 -28.95 4.40 6.17
C ASN A 572 -28.12 4.65 7.44
N LEU A 573 -27.91 3.62 8.28
CA LEU A 573 -26.94 3.65 9.38
C LEU A 573 -25.62 4.30 8.93
N ALA A 574 -25.06 5.23 9.71
CA ALA A 574 -23.78 5.84 9.36
C ALA A 574 -22.85 5.92 10.57
N LEU A 575 -21.54 5.84 10.32
CA LEU A 575 -20.51 6.18 11.28
C LEU A 575 -20.01 7.59 10.96
N VAL A 576 -20.08 8.50 11.92
CA VAL A 576 -19.43 9.82 11.84
C VAL A 576 -18.09 9.72 12.57
N SER A 577 -16.97 10.11 11.95
CA SER A 577 -15.64 10.08 12.55
C SER A 577 -14.74 11.14 11.92
N GLY A 578 -13.99 11.90 12.71
CA GLY A 578 -13.17 13.02 12.22
C GLY A 578 -13.96 14.09 11.45
N GLY A 579 -15.24 14.30 11.80
CA GLY A 579 -16.17 15.16 11.05
C GLY A 579 -16.74 14.55 9.76
N ASN A 580 -16.13 13.48 9.24
CA ASN A 580 -16.56 12.78 8.03
C ASN A 580 -17.68 11.77 8.31
N LEU A 581 -18.51 11.52 7.30
CA LEU A 581 -19.68 10.63 7.41
C LEU A 581 -19.59 9.44 6.47
N TYR A 582 -19.47 8.26 7.07
CA TYR A 582 -19.35 6.96 6.41
C TYR A 582 -20.68 6.21 6.49
N ALA A 583 -21.48 6.31 5.43
CA ALA A 583 -22.80 5.68 5.36
C ALA A 583 -22.69 4.17 5.07
N LEU A 584 -23.15 3.37 6.03
CA LEU A 584 -23.25 1.91 5.96
C LEU A 584 -24.57 1.54 5.27
N ASN A 585 -24.60 0.55 4.37
CA ASN A 585 -25.84 0.24 3.66
C ASN A 585 -26.80 -0.66 4.45
N TYR A 586 -27.38 -0.11 5.51
CA TYR A 586 -28.45 -0.79 6.22
C TYR A 586 -29.38 0.22 6.88
N THR A 587 -30.66 0.17 6.52
CA THR A 587 -31.71 0.87 7.26
C THR A 587 -32.30 -0.07 8.29
N LEU A 588 -32.20 0.31 9.57
CA LEU A 588 -32.86 -0.41 10.65
C LEU A 588 -34.39 -0.24 10.54
N PRO A 589 -35.17 -1.34 10.53
CA PRO A 589 -36.62 -1.25 10.49
C PRO A 589 -37.16 -0.61 11.78
N ARG A 590 -38.09 0.33 11.64
CA ARG A 590 -38.74 0.99 12.78
C ARG A 590 -39.70 0.04 13.50
N ASP A 591 -39.79 0.20 14.82
CA ASP A 591 -40.62 -0.59 15.74
C ASP A 591 -40.40 -2.13 15.65
N VAL A 592 -39.24 -2.58 15.15
CA VAL A 592 -38.84 -3.98 15.00
C VAL A 592 -37.48 -4.25 15.63
N VAL A 593 -37.42 -5.21 16.55
CA VAL A 593 -36.16 -5.70 17.14
C VAL A 593 -35.28 -6.33 16.05
N THR A 594 -34.08 -5.78 15.91
CA THR A 594 -33.07 -6.22 14.93
C THR A 594 -31.74 -6.45 15.64
N ASP A 595 -31.07 -7.56 15.32
CA ASP A 595 -29.73 -7.87 15.83
C ASP A 595 -28.69 -7.34 14.84
N VAL A 596 -27.72 -6.57 15.35
CA VAL A 596 -26.72 -5.82 14.57
C VAL A 596 -25.31 -6.21 15.04
N ALA A 597 -24.36 -6.29 14.11
CA ALA A 597 -22.93 -6.39 14.39
C ALA A 597 -22.15 -5.39 13.53
N LEU A 598 -21.44 -4.46 14.18
CA LEU A 598 -20.45 -3.57 13.57
C LEU A 598 -19.06 -4.20 13.74
N ILE A 599 -18.34 -4.38 12.63
CA ILE A 599 -17.14 -5.23 12.56
C ILE A 599 -15.99 -4.41 11.95
N GLY A 600 -15.07 -3.93 12.78
CA GLY A 600 -13.83 -3.30 12.31
C GLY A 600 -12.78 -4.37 11.95
N ARG A 601 -12.18 -4.28 10.76
CA ARG A 601 -11.07 -5.14 10.30
C ARG A 601 -10.08 -4.31 9.47
N GLY A 602 -8.81 -4.25 9.89
CA GLY A 602 -7.84 -3.38 9.23
C GLY A 602 -8.31 -1.93 9.23
N ASN A 603 -8.24 -1.26 8.08
CA ASN A 603 -8.72 0.10 7.83
C ASN A 603 -10.24 0.20 7.53
N ALA A 604 -10.97 -0.91 7.50
CA ALA A 604 -12.38 -0.94 7.09
C ALA A 604 -13.33 -1.30 8.26
N THR A 605 -14.55 -0.75 8.22
CA THR A 605 -15.64 -1.10 9.16
C THR A 605 -16.85 -1.60 8.36
N PHE A 606 -17.31 -2.80 8.69
CA PHE A 606 -18.43 -3.48 8.03
C PHE A 606 -19.63 -3.57 8.97
N LEU A 607 -20.83 -3.73 8.42
CA LEU A 607 -22.05 -3.94 9.20
C LEU A 607 -22.80 -5.20 8.73
N ARG A 608 -23.30 -5.99 9.69
CA ARG A 608 -24.27 -7.06 9.45
C ARG A 608 -25.51 -6.82 10.31
N GLY A 609 -26.70 -6.78 9.71
CA GLY A 609 -27.97 -6.65 10.42
C GLY A 609 -28.94 -7.78 10.04
N GLY A 610 -29.59 -8.40 11.04
CA GLY A 610 -30.50 -9.53 10.84
C GLY A 610 -31.75 -9.45 11.71
N ARG A 611 -32.90 -9.92 11.19
CA ARG A 611 -34.14 -10.00 11.97
C ARG A 611 -34.12 -11.24 12.86
N ARG A 612 -34.44 -11.05 14.13
CA ARG A 612 -34.44 -12.12 15.15
C ARG A 612 -35.62 -13.07 14.97
N ARG A 613 -35.45 -14.16 14.21
CA ARG A 613 -36.31 -15.35 14.33
C ARG A 613 -35.97 -16.13 15.61
N GLY A 614 -36.93 -16.89 16.12
CA GLY A 614 -36.80 -17.61 17.40
C GLY A 614 -35.61 -18.58 17.40
N ASN A 615 -34.89 -18.62 18.52
CA ASN A 615 -33.74 -19.51 18.79
C ASN A 615 -32.62 -19.52 17.73
N GLY A 616 -32.19 -18.34 17.30
CA GLY A 616 -30.74 -18.09 17.17
C GLY A 616 -30.06 -18.45 15.84
N VAL A 617 -30.73 -18.27 14.70
CA VAL A 617 -30.14 -18.43 13.36
C VAL A 617 -30.27 -17.12 12.57
N PHE A 618 -29.18 -16.71 11.90
CA PHE A 618 -29.12 -15.55 11.00
C PHE A 618 -29.47 -15.95 9.56
N ASP A 619 -29.82 -14.96 8.73
CA ASP A 619 -30.11 -15.11 7.30
C ASP A 619 -29.23 -14.11 6.51
N ASP A 620 -28.49 -14.60 5.51
CA ASP A 620 -27.45 -13.83 4.78
C ASP A 620 -28.00 -13.27 3.45
N SER A 621 -28.84 -12.24 3.53
CA SER A 621 -29.36 -11.54 2.34
C SER A 621 -29.37 -10.01 2.49
N GLY A 622 -28.27 -9.35 2.13
CA GLY A 622 -28.15 -7.88 2.08
C GLY A 622 -27.03 -7.42 1.14
N ARG A 623 -27.28 -6.41 0.30
CA ARG A 623 -26.32 -5.79 -0.66
C ARG A 623 -25.82 -4.44 -0.11
N GLU A 624 -24.75 -3.84 -0.64
CA GLU A 624 -24.18 -2.56 -0.16
C GLU A 624 -24.10 -1.41 -1.20
N ARG A 625 -24.68 -0.20 -0.89
CA ARG A 625 -24.55 1.16 -1.52
C ARG A 625 -25.00 2.29 -0.51
N GLY A 626 -24.45 3.53 -0.47
CA GLY A 626 -24.62 4.49 0.70
C GLY A 626 -25.21 5.93 0.49
N HIS A 627 -24.87 6.89 1.41
CA HIS A 627 -25.15 8.38 1.53
C HIS A 627 -26.45 8.82 2.34
N ILE A 628 -26.81 10.06 2.80
CA ILE A 628 -26.24 11.42 3.19
C ILE A 628 -27.31 12.32 3.96
N GLY A 629 -26.90 13.19 4.94
CA GLY A 629 -27.62 14.35 5.60
C GLY A 629 -28.50 14.10 6.87
N GLY A 630 -28.70 15.06 7.84
CA GLY A 630 -28.73 14.96 9.38
C GLY A 630 -30.01 14.86 10.36
N ASP A 631 -29.77 14.43 11.64
CA ASP A 631 -30.38 14.66 13.02
C ASP A 631 -31.43 13.77 13.85
N GLY A 632 -31.01 13.06 14.94
CA GLY A 632 -31.78 12.78 16.23
C GLY A 632 -32.45 11.38 16.57
N PHE A 633 -32.54 10.90 17.85
CA PHE A 633 -32.98 9.51 18.28
C PHE A 633 -34.15 9.38 19.33
N LEU A 634 -34.92 8.25 19.27
CA LEU A 634 -35.75 7.62 20.33
C LEU A 634 -35.84 6.07 20.17
N GLY A 635 -35.62 5.24 21.20
CA GLY A 635 -35.72 3.77 21.01
C GLY A 635 -35.37 2.89 22.21
N SER A 636 -35.09 1.61 21.95
CA SER A 636 -34.75 0.60 22.97
C SER A 636 -33.72 -0.44 22.52
N VAL A 637 -32.97 -1.03 23.46
CA VAL A 637 -31.82 -1.94 23.21
C VAL A 637 -31.87 -3.15 24.17
N GLY A 638 -31.56 -4.36 23.68
CA GLY A 638 -31.79 -5.64 24.40
C GLY A 638 -30.54 -6.47 24.78
N LYS A 639 -29.40 -6.27 24.11
CA LYS A 639 -28.08 -6.82 24.48
C LYS A 639 -27.02 -5.88 23.91
N VAL A 640 -25.87 -5.75 24.56
CA VAL A 640 -24.65 -5.15 23.99
C VAL A 640 -23.45 -6.03 24.34
N GLU A 641 -22.58 -6.27 23.36
CA GLU A 641 -21.43 -7.17 23.45
C GLU A 641 -20.29 -6.69 22.56
N LEU A 642 -19.15 -6.33 23.15
CA LEU A 642 -17.94 -5.91 22.42
C LEU A 642 -16.89 -7.01 22.51
N LEU A 643 -16.47 -7.51 21.34
CA LEU A 643 -15.40 -8.50 21.21
C LEU A 643 -14.12 -7.85 20.67
N GLY A 644 -12.98 -8.28 21.21
CA GLY A 644 -11.64 -7.99 20.73
C GLY A 644 -10.84 -9.29 20.54
N THR A 645 -9.77 -9.24 19.77
CA THR A 645 -8.91 -10.41 19.52
C THR A 645 -7.73 -10.44 20.49
N THR A 646 -7.74 -11.32 21.50
CA THR A 646 -6.64 -11.46 22.47
C THR A 646 -5.62 -12.53 22.06
N LYS A 647 -4.32 -12.21 22.19
CA LYS A 647 -3.21 -13.13 21.85
C LYS A 647 -3.01 -14.23 22.91
N LYS A 648 -3.90 -15.23 23.02
CA LYS A 648 -3.67 -16.41 23.89
C LYS A 648 -3.97 -17.80 23.27
N ARG A 649 -3.74 -18.00 21.97
CA ARG A 649 -3.54 -19.36 21.43
C ARG A 649 -2.11 -19.86 21.71
N LYS A 650 -1.94 -20.57 22.83
CA LYS A 650 -0.74 -21.39 23.09
C LYS A 650 -0.67 -22.55 22.08
N VAL A 651 0.06 -22.35 20.98
CA VAL A 651 0.46 -23.45 20.10
C VAL A 651 1.45 -24.34 20.87
N ARG A 652 1.09 -25.61 21.10
CA ARG A 652 2.00 -26.60 21.69
C ARG A 652 3.18 -26.81 20.73
N GLN A 653 4.40 -26.52 21.18
CA GLN A 653 5.61 -26.98 20.49
C GLN A 653 5.65 -28.51 20.46
N LEU A 654 5.36 -29.13 19.31
CA LEU A 654 5.87 -30.45 19.00
C LEU A 654 7.30 -30.29 18.48
N ARG A 655 8.28 -30.52 19.35
CA ARG A 655 9.70 -30.43 19.00
C ARG A 655 10.10 -31.63 18.14
N HIS A 656 10.20 -31.42 16.83
CA HIS A 656 11.07 -32.22 15.97
C HIS A 656 12.07 -31.30 15.26
N THR A 657 13.35 -31.60 15.43
CA THR A 657 14.49 -30.83 14.90
C THR A 657 14.75 -31.14 13.44
N LEU A 658 14.43 -30.20 12.56
CA LEU A 658 14.93 -30.03 11.19
C LEU A 658 14.94 -28.51 10.88
N PRO A 659 15.76 -28.02 9.95
CA PRO A 659 15.94 -26.58 9.75
C PRO A 659 14.69 -25.93 9.12
N VAL A 660 14.16 -24.91 9.79
CA VAL A 660 12.95 -24.20 9.34
C VAL A 660 13.34 -23.16 8.29
N LEU A 661 12.88 -23.35 7.06
CA LEU A 661 12.91 -22.31 6.03
C LEU A 661 11.97 -21.16 6.43
N ALA A 662 12.36 -19.92 6.15
CA ALA A 662 11.45 -18.78 6.24
C ALA A 662 10.29 -18.97 5.24
N LEU A 663 9.05 -18.84 5.73
CA LEU A 663 7.85 -18.78 4.90
C LEU A 663 7.63 -17.36 4.38
N CYS A 664 6.83 -17.23 3.33
CA CYS A 664 6.68 -15.99 2.55
C CYS A 664 5.86 -14.92 3.28
N ASP A 665 6.25 -13.65 3.06
CA ASP A 665 5.31 -12.52 3.08
C ASP A 665 4.59 -12.50 1.72
N ASP A 666 3.25 -12.45 1.72
CA ASP A 666 2.46 -12.27 0.51
C ASP A 666 2.39 -10.79 0.10
N VAL A 667 2.14 -10.52 -1.19
CA VAL A 667 2.01 -9.16 -1.74
C VAL A 667 0.53 -8.85 -1.97
N TYR A 668 0.10 -7.63 -1.66
CA TYR A 668 -1.25 -7.12 -1.95
C TYR A 668 -1.22 -5.97 -2.98
N PHE A 669 -2.09 -6.02 -4.00
CA PHE A 669 -2.31 -4.97 -4.99
C PHE A 669 -3.59 -4.19 -4.67
N GLU A 670 -3.47 -3.05 -3.98
CA GLU A 670 -4.51 -2.02 -4.03
C GLU A 670 -4.37 -1.19 -5.32
N PRO A 671 -5.47 -0.79 -5.98
CA PRO A 671 -5.46 0.13 -7.12
C PRO A 671 -5.22 1.58 -6.66
N ARG A 672 -4.00 1.87 -6.19
CA ARG A 672 -3.60 3.23 -5.80
C ARG A 672 -3.30 4.08 -7.03
N ILE A 673 -4.04 5.18 -7.19
CA ILE A 673 -3.68 6.26 -8.12
C ILE A 673 -2.45 6.95 -7.52
N ALA A 674 -1.27 6.66 -8.05
CA ALA A 674 -0.03 7.25 -7.56
C ALA A 674 0.09 8.72 -7.98
N SER A 675 0.30 9.61 -7.01
CA SER A 675 0.73 10.99 -7.26
C SER A 675 2.14 11.00 -7.84
N SER A 676 2.25 11.30 -9.13
CA SER A 676 3.53 11.66 -9.74
C SER A 676 3.82 13.14 -9.47
N SER A 677 5.02 13.46 -8.96
CA SER A 677 5.57 14.81 -9.13
C SER A 677 5.73 15.12 -10.63
N MET A 678 5.90 16.41 -10.96
CA MET A 678 5.73 16.89 -12.33
C MET A 678 6.78 16.35 -13.32
N ALA A 679 6.45 15.23 -13.96
CA ALA A 679 6.49 15.23 -15.41
C ALA A 679 5.49 16.29 -15.91
N THR A 680 5.77 16.93 -17.04
CA THR A 680 4.73 17.65 -17.78
C THR A 680 3.51 16.76 -17.92
N LEU A 681 2.30 17.34 -17.80
CA LEU A 681 1.06 16.65 -18.15
C LEU A 681 0.99 16.49 -19.67
N GLU A 682 1.84 15.62 -20.21
CA GLU A 682 1.56 14.91 -21.45
C GLU A 682 0.17 14.30 -21.29
N VAL A 683 -0.77 14.75 -22.12
CA VAL A 683 -2.08 14.13 -22.27
C VAL A 683 -1.82 12.77 -22.89
N VAL A 684 -1.53 11.77 -22.04
CA VAL A 684 -1.28 10.39 -22.44
C VAL A 684 -2.48 9.94 -23.25
N PRO A 685 -2.33 9.71 -24.57
CA PRO A 685 -3.47 9.41 -25.44
C PRO A 685 -4.24 8.21 -24.91
N ASP A 686 -5.58 8.23 -24.97
CA ASP A 686 -6.44 7.24 -24.30
C ASP A 686 -6.04 5.78 -24.61
N GLN A 687 -5.59 5.50 -25.83
CA GLN A 687 -5.15 4.18 -26.25
C GLN A 687 -3.87 3.69 -25.54
N LEU A 688 -3.07 4.59 -24.95
CA LEU A 688 -1.88 4.26 -24.15
C LEU A 688 -2.19 4.11 -22.66
N ILE A 689 -3.38 4.48 -22.16
CA ILE A 689 -3.72 4.34 -20.73
C ILE A 689 -3.56 2.89 -20.23
N PRO A 690 -4.09 1.85 -20.91
CA PRO A 690 -3.92 0.47 -20.46
C PRO A 690 -2.45 0.00 -20.49
N ALA A 691 -1.68 0.47 -21.48
CA ALA A 691 -0.25 0.20 -21.58
C ALA A 691 0.53 0.86 -20.44
N ARG A 692 0.23 2.12 -20.12
CA ARG A 692 0.83 2.88 -19.00
C ARG A 692 0.58 2.18 -17.66
N SER A 693 -0.64 1.72 -17.40
CA SER A 693 -0.96 0.98 -16.17
C SER A 693 -0.12 -0.30 -16.03
N LEU A 694 -0.02 -1.12 -17.08
CA LEU A 694 0.79 -2.34 -17.06
C LEU A 694 2.29 -2.05 -16.95
N TRP A 695 2.78 -1.03 -17.65
CA TRP A 695 4.19 -0.62 -17.66
C TRP A 695 4.66 -0.13 -16.29
N LEU A 696 3.84 0.71 -15.63
CA LEU A 696 4.08 1.20 -14.28
C LEU A 696 3.89 0.11 -13.22
N ALA A 697 2.91 -0.80 -13.37
CA ALA A 697 2.75 -1.96 -12.48
C ALA A 697 3.95 -2.94 -12.59
N ALA A 698 4.49 -3.12 -13.80
CA ALA A 698 5.77 -3.79 -13.98
C ALA A 698 6.95 -2.98 -13.41
N GLY A 699 6.79 -1.66 -13.24
CA GLY A 699 7.75 -0.68 -12.71
C GLY A 699 8.86 -0.28 -13.71
N LEU A 700 8.57 -0.35 -15.01
CA LEU A 700 9.52 0.03 -16.06
C LEU A 700 9.51 1.55 -16.28
N PRO A 701 10.61 2.17 -16.79
CA PRO A 701 10.73 3.62 -16.90
C PRO A 701 9.65 4.23 -17.81
N VAL A 702 8.89 5.19 -17.27
CA VAL A 702 7.71 5.79 -17.94
C VAL A 702 8.07 6.41 -19.29
N GLN A 703 9.28 6.93 -19.43
CA GLN A 703 9.81 7.58 -20.63
C GLN A 703 9.75 6.67 -21.87
N SER A 704 9.91 5.34 -21.70
CA SER A 704 9.82 4.40 -22.83
C SER A 704 8.41 4.32 -23.43
N LEU A 705 7.35 4.74 -22.75
CA LEU A 705 6.00 4.77 -23.34
C LEU A 705 5.88 5.75 -24.50
N SER A 706 6.75 6.77 -24.58
CA SER A 706 6.85 7.67 -25.74
C SER A 706 7.22 6.95 -27.05
N ARG A 707 7.79 5.74 -26.96
CA ARG A 707 8.16 4.88 -28.10
C ARG A 707 7.03 3.96 -28.57
N LEU A 708 5.85 4.01 -27.95
CA LEU A 708 4.77 3.06 -28.22
C LEU A 708 3.61 3.73 -28.95
N ASN A 709 3.44 3.34 -30.21
CA ASN A 709 2.45 3.88 -31.13
C ASN A 709 1.32 2.86 -31.32
N LEU A 710 0.14 3.16 -30.79
CA LEU A 710 -1.06 2.30 -30.83
C LEU A 710 -2.21 2.98 -31.58
N SER A 711 -3.10 2.20 -32.20
CA SER A 711 -4.29 2.71 -32.90
C SER A 711 -5.23 3.44 -31.93
N SER A 712 -5.73 4.61 -32.32
CA SER A 712 -6.54 5.51 -31.48
C SER A 712 -8.01 5.10 -31.32
N HIS A 713 -8.55 4.29 -32.24
CA HIS A 713 -9.95 3.82 -32.22
C HIS A 713 -10.02 2.28 -32.24
N PRO A 714 -9.30 1.59 -31.35
CA PRO A 714 -8.91 0.20 -31.53
C PRO A 714 -10.08 -0.77 -31.43
N ASP A 715 -11.08 -0.47 -30.62
CA ASP A 715 -12.16 -1.42 -30.28
C ASP A 715 -13.20 -1.61 -31.39
N SER A 716 -13.14 -0.80 -32.46
CA SER A 716 -13.85 -1.06 -33.72
C SER A 716 -13.32 -2.29 -34.47
N ALA A 717 -12.14 -2.80 -34.10
CA ALA A 717 -11.46 -3.90 -34.78
C ALA A 717 -12.13 -5.27 -34.64
N ILE A 718 -13.06 -5.47 -33.71
CA ILE A 718 -13.82 -6.73 -33.55
C ILE A 718 -15.24 -6.48 -32.99
N ASN A 719 -16.21 -7.33 -33.37
CA ASN A 719 -17.59 -7.24 -32.87
C ASN A 719 -17.76 -7.92 -31.50
N SER A 720 -17.59 -7.15 -30.44
CA SER A 720 -17.58 -7.58 -29.03
C SER A 720 -17.98 -6.42 -28.12
N SER A 721 -18.70 -6.69 -27.03
CA SER A 721 -18.97 -5.68 -26.00
C SER A 721 -17.73 -5.33 -25.18
N PHE A 722 -16.73 -6.20 -25.15
CA PHE A 722 -15.43 -5.94 -24.51
C PHE A 722 -14.46 -5.25 -25.45
N LYS A 723 -13.60 -4.40 -24.86
CA LYS A 723 -12.54 -3.61 -25.53
C LYS A 723 -11.36 -4.45 -26.04
N LEU A 724 -11.67 -5.46 -26.85
CA LEU A 724 -10.75 -6.48 -27.32
C LEU A 724 -9.65 -5.94 -28.26
N GLY A 725 -9.91 -4.84 -28.96
CA GLY A 725 -8.90 -4.17 -29.78
C GLY A 725 -7.83 -3.50 -28.91
N SER A 726 -8.28 -2.72 -27.91
CA SER A 726 -7.43 -2.11 -26.88
C SER A 726 -6.58 -3.16 -26.17
N ILE A 727 -7.18 -4.30 -25.79
CA ILE A 727 -6.51 -5.42 -25.12
C ILE A 727 -5.43 -6.03 -26.00
N ALA A 728 -5.76 -6.37 -27.26
CA ALA A 728 -4.83 -7.02 -28.17
C ALA A 728 -3.64 -6.12 -28.49
N GLN A 729 -3.88 -4.86 -28.87
CA GLN A 729 -2.78 -3.94 -29.18
C GLN A 729 -1.93 -3.60 -27.94
N THR A 730 -2.55 -3.50 -26.76
CA THR A 730 -1.82 -3.20 -25.52
C THR A 730 -0.88 -4.34 -25.14
N ALA A 731 -1.37 -5.57 -25.05
CA ALA A 731 -0.57 -6.70 -24.59
C ALA A 731 0.63 -6.96 -25.52
N ILE A 732 0.39 -6.88 -26.83
CA ILE A 732 1.43 -6.97 -27.86
C ILE A 732 2.40 -5.77 -27.76
N GLY A 733 1.86 -4.56 -27.61
CA GLY A 733 2.62 -3.32 -27.52
C GLY A 733 3.59 -3.29 -26.34
N VAL A 734 3.13 -3.62 -25.12
CA VAL A 734 4.02 -3.68 -23.95
C VAL A 734 5.01 -4.85 -24.04
N SER A 735 4.66 -5.96 -24.70
CA SER A 735 5.61 -7.04 -24.98
C SER A 735 6.73 -6.61 -25.94
N GLY A 736 6.39 -5.92 -27.03
CA GLY A 736 7.37 -5.36 -27.97
C GLY A 736 8.22 -4.25 -27.34
N LEU A 737 7.61 -3.34 -26.58
CA LEU A 737 8.30 -2.26 -25.89
C LEU A 737 9.23 -2.77 -24.78
N SER A 738 8.84 -3.80 -24.03
CA SER A 738 9.71 -4.39 -23.01
C SER A 738 10.90 -5.14 -23.62
N ALA A 739 10.74 -5.78 -24.77
CA ALA A 739 11.87 -6.30 -25.53
C ALA A 739 12.80 -5.15 -25.99
N ALA A 740 12.26 -4.09 -26.57
CA ALA A 740 13.06 -2.93 -27.00
C ALA A 740 13.75 -2.21 -25.82
N HIS A 741 13.12 -2.12 -24.65
CA HIS A 741 13.74 -1.60 -23.44
C HIS A 741 14.85 -2.54 -22.93
N PHE A 742 14.68 -3.86 -23.02
CA PHE A 742 15.73 -4.82 -22.70
C PHE A 742 16.91 -4.70 -23.68
N HIS A 743 16.64 -4.45 -24.97
CA HIS A 743 17.67 -4.15 -25.96
C HIS A 743 18.46 -2.90 -25.58
N PHE A 744 17.77 -1.79 -25.30
CA PHE A 744 18.39 -0.54 -24.87
C PHE A 744 19.26 -0.72 -23.61
N LEU A 745 18.81 -1.49 -22.62
CA LEU A 745 19.60 -1.83 -21.42
C LEU A 745 20.86 -2.67 -21.71
N ARG A 746 20.94 -3.33 -22.87
CA ARG A 746 22.10 -4.15 -23.29
C ARG A 746 23.03 -3.42 -24.26
N THR A 747 22.51 -2.55 -25.13
CA THR A 747 23.23 -2.00 -26.30
C THR A 747 23.18 -0.47 -26.40
N GLY A 748 22.36 0.20 -25.59
CA GLY A 748 22.06 1.63 -25.74
C GLY A 748 21.17 1.98 -26.94
N VAL A 749 20.74 1.00 -27.75
CA VAL A 749 19.98 1.25 -28.98
C VAL A 749 18.46 1.26 -28.71
N ASP A 750 17.94 2.47 -28.55
CA ASP A 750 16.52 2.81 -28.46
C ASP A 750 15.80 2.76 -29.82
N GLN A 751 14.49 2.45 -29.85
CA GLN A 751 13.69 2.28 -31.07
C GLN A 751 12.19 2.44 -30.83
N GLU A 752 11.46 2.77 -31.91
CA GLU A 752 10.01 2.92 -31.92
C GLU A 752 9.30 1.57 -32.11
N ILE A 753 8.13 1.44 -31.48
CA ILE A 753 7.24 0.28 -31.55
C ILE A 753 5.89 0.75 -32.10
N THR A 754 5.38 0.09 -33.13
CA THR A 754 4.01 0.34 -33.64
C THR A 754 3.20 -0.95 -33.64
N VAL A 755 1.94 -0.88 -33.21
CA VAL A 755 0.98 -2.00 -33.28
C VAL A 755 -0.36 -1.50 -33.81
N ASP A 756 -0.85 -2.12 -34.88
CA ASP A 756 -2.22 -1.88 -35.34
C ASP A 756 -3.23 -2.80 -34.61
N ALA A 757 -4.35 -2.22 -34.17
CA ALA A 757 -5.41 -2.93 -33.45
C ALA A 757 -6.10 -4.04 -34.27
N ARG A 758 -6.29 -3.89 -35.58
CA ARG A 758 -6.93 -4.92 -36.40
C ARG A 758 -5.97 -6.09 -36.65
N HIS A 759 -4.72 -5.82 -36.99
CA HIS A 759 -3.70 -6.87 -37.08
C HIS A 759 -3.49 -7.57 -35.73
N ALA A 760 -3.47 -6.83 -34.61
CA ALA A 760 -3.40 -7.42 -33.26
C ALA A 760 -4.60 -8.33 -32.93
N VAL A 761 -5.83 -7.93 -33.29
CA VAL A 761 -7.04 -8.76 -33.16
C VAL A 761 -6.96 -10.03 -34.01
N LEU A 762 -6.49 -9.93 -35.26
CA LEU A 762 -6.33 -11.08 -36.15
C LEU A 762 -5.26 -12.06 -35.62
N GLU A 763 -4.21 -11.54 -34.99
CA GLU A 763 -3.16 -12.33 -34.34
C GLU A 763 -3.65 -13.02 -33.05
N PHE A 764 -4.63 -12.44 -32.34
CA PHE A 764 -5.34 -13.06 -31.22
C PHE A 764 -6.27 -14.22 -31.63
N TYR A 765 -6.31 -14.56 -32.92
CA TYR A 765 -6.93 -15.78 -33.45
C TYR A 765 -6.06 -16.41 -34.56
N SER A 766 -4.73 -16.29 -34.43
CA SER A 766 -3.76 -16.70 -35.45
C SER A 766 -3.76 -18.21 -35.77
N GLU A 767 -4.23 -19.05 -34.86
CA GLU A 767 -4.39 -20.49 -35.12
C GLU A 767 -5.47 -20.76 -36.17
N ALA A 768 -6.45 -19.87 -36.32
CA ALA A 768 -7.50 -20.01 -37.32
C ALA A 768 -6.99 -19.85 -38.77
N TRP A 769 -5.98 -19.01 -39.00
CA TRP A 769 -5.62 -18.54 -40.35
C TRP A 769 -4.50 -19.31 -41.03
N HIS A 770 -3.68 -20.04 -40.27
CA HIS A 770 -2.52 -20.74 -40.83
C HIS A 770 -2.92 -21.89 -41.77
N THR A 771 -2.15 -22.07 -42.84
CA THR A 771 -2.29 -23.21 -43.76
C THR A 771 -1.05 -24.10 -43.75
N VAL A 772 -1.25 -25.39 -44.04
CA VAL A 772 -0.18 -26.37 -44.26
C VAL A 772 -0.50 -27.10 -45.57
N ASP A 773 0.46 -27.09 -46.50
CA ASP A 773 0.32 -27.62 -47.86
C ASP A 773 -0.94 -27.09 -48.57
N GLY A 774 -1.19 -25.78 -48.41
CA GLY A 774 -2.36 -25.07 -48.95
C GLY A 774 -3.69 -25.34 -48.25
N SER A 775 -3.72 -26.18 -47.22
CA SER A 775 -4.95 -26.56 -46.49
C SER A 775 -5.05 -25.86 -45.14
N LEU A 776 -6.24 -25.37 -44.79
CA LEU A 776 -6.54 -24.88 -43.43
C LEU A 776 -6.47 -26.02 -42.41
N SER A 777 -6.01 -25.70 -41.20
CA SER A 777 -5.99 -26.66 -40.08
C SER A 777 -7.41 -27.07 -39.63
N ALA A 778 -7.58 -28.35 -39.27
CA ALA A 778 -8.85 -28.88 -38.79
C ALA A 778 -9.35 -28.14 -37.53
N PRO A 779 -10.68 -28.06 -37.28
CA PRO A 779 -11.22 -27.51 -36.05
C PRO A 779 -10.66 -28.22 -34.81
N ILE A 780 -10.24 -27.45 -33.81
CA ILE A 780 -9.59 -27.95 -32.57
C ILE A 780 -10.63 -28.35 -31.49
N TRP A 781 -11.91 -28.05 -31.73
CA TRP A 781 -13.00 -28.30 -30.80
C TRP A 781 -13.65 -29.68 -31.00
N ASP A 782 -13.81 -30.40 -29.90
CA ASP A 782 -14.56 -31.66 -29.83
C ASP A 782 -16.09 -31.42 -29.90
N ASP A 783 -16.84 -32.31 -30.56
CA ASP A 783 -18.27 -32.11 -30.88
C ASP A 783 -19.17 -31.88 -29.65
N ILE A 784 -18.78 -32.43 -28.48
CA ILE A 784 -19.51 -32.24 -27.22
C ILE A 784 -18.93 -31.14 -26.34
N ALA A 785 -17.88 -30.43 -26.75
CA ALA A 785 -17.41 -29.24 -26.04
C ALA A 785 -18.43 -28.09 -26.15
N GLY A 786 -18.53 -27.25 -25.10
CA GLY A 786 -19.36 -26.04 -25.16
C GLY A 786 -20.15 -25.75 -23.90
N ILE A 787 -21.08 -24.80 -24.00
CA ILE A 787 -22.05 -24.45 -22.96
C ILE A 787 -23.31 -25.31 -23.18
N TYR A 788 -23.89 -25.77 -22.07
CA TYR A 788 -25.12 -26.55 -22.00
C TYR A 788 -26.02 -26.00 -20.89
N ARG A 789 -27.33 -26.18 -21.04
CA ARG A 789 -28.30 -25.92 -19.96
C ARG A 789 -28.17 -26.99 -18.87
N THR A 790 -28.36 -26.60 -17.62
CA THR A 790 -28.56 -27.48 -16.47
C THR A 790 -29.93 -27.21 -15.84
N LYS A 791 -30.34 -27.99 -14.84
CA LYS A 791 -31.61 -27.84 -14.13
C LYS A 791 -31.82 -26.46 -13.50
N ASP A 792 -30.72 -25.82 -13.12
CA ASP A 792 -30.62 -24.59 -12.30
C ASP A 792 -29.93 -23.42 -13.03
N GLY A 793 -29.39 -23.63 -14.24
CA GLY A 793 -28.52 -22.66 -14.90
C GLY A 793 -27.84 -23.21 -16.14
N HIS A 794 -26.52 -23.01 -16.24
CA HIS A 794 -25.69 -23.50 -17.36
C HIS A 794 -24.31 -23.95 -16.90
N VAL A 795 -23.70 -24.86 -17.66
CA VAL A 795 -22.33 -25.35 -17.45
C VAL A 795 -21.54 -25.32 -18.76
N ARG A 796 -20.26 -24.93 -18.71
CA ARG A 796 -19.29 -25.14 -19.79
C ARG A 796 -18.54 -26.44 -19.53
N ILE A 797 -18.48 -27.34 -20.51
CA ILE A 797 -17.59 -28.50 -20.51
C ILE A 797 -16.52 -28.35 -21.59
N HIS A 798 -15.31 -28.82 -21.30
CA HIS A 798 -14.15 -28.75 -22.18
C HIS A 798 -13.55 -30.14 -22.38
N THR A 799 -13.77 -30.72 -23.56
CA THR A 799 -13.55 -32.14 -23.87
C THR A 799 -12.49 -32.38 -24.96
N ASN A 800 -11.80 -31.33 -25.43
CA ASN A 800 -10.82 -31.37 -26.53
C ASN A 800 -9.59 -32.30 -26.31
N PHE A 801 -9.45 -32.90 -25.11
CA PHE A 801 -8.50 -33.99 -24.86
C PHE A 801 -9.26 -35.30 -24.60
N PRO A 802 -8.88 -36.44 -25.20
CA PRO A 802 -9.61 -37.71 -25.03
C PRO A 802 -9.84 -38.14 -23.57
N HIS A 803 -8.87 -37.87 -22.67
CA HIS A 803 -9.02 -38.19 -21.25
C HIS A 803 -9.99 -37.25 -20.49
N HIS A 804 -10.22 -36.03 -20.98
CA HIS A 804 -11.26 -35.13 -20.48
C HIS A 804 -12.63 -35.53 -21.03
N ARG A 805 -12.73 -35.86 -22.32
CA ARG A 805 -13.94 -36.42 -22.95
C ARG A 805 -14.43 -37.66 -22.20
N LEU A 806 -13.60 -38.69 -22.10
CA LEU A 806 -13.96 -39.95 -21.42
C LEU A 806 -14.31 -39.75 -19.94
N GLY A 807 -13.61 -38.85 -19.23
CA GLY A 807 -13.90 -38.58 -17.82
C GLY A 807 -15.21 -37.80 -17.59
N ILE A 808 -15.55 -36.84 -18.46
CA ILE A 808 -16.85 -36.16 -18.43
C ILE A 808 -17.98 -37.15 -18.79
N LEU A 809 -17.80 -37.95 -19.83
CA LEU A 809 -18.78 -38.96 -20.23
C LEU A 809 -19.00 -40.03 -19.15
N SER A 810 -17.96 -40.39 -18.40
CA SER A 810 -18.08 -41.27 -17.22
C SER A 810 -18.77 -40.61 -16.00
N ILE A 811 -18.87 -39.27 -15.94
CA ILE A 811 -19.68 -38.57 -14.93
C ILE A 811 -21.15 -38.51 -15.36
N LEU A 812 -21.42 -38.45 -16.67
CA LEU A 812 -22.77 -38.41 -17.25
C LEU A 812 -23.35 -39.79 -17.58
N GLU A 813 -22.60 -40.87 -17.31
CA GLU A 813 -22.96 -42.28 -17.61
C GLU A 813 -23.26 -42.55 -19.10
N ILE A 814 -22.61 -41.82 -20.01
CA ILE A 814 -22.79 -41.93 -21.47
C ILE A 814 -21.63 -42.75 -22.09
N PRO A 815 -21.88 -43.81 -22.86
CA PRO A 815 -20.86 -44.49 -23.66
C PRO A 815 -20.30 -43.58 -24.76
N ASP A 816 -18.98 -43.61 -25.00
CA ASP A 816 -18.33 -42.70 -25.97
C ASP A 816 -18.84 -42.85 -27.42
N ALA A 817 -19.27 -44.06 -27.80
CA ALA A 817 -19.92 -44.31 -29.10
C ALA A 817 -21.34 -43.72 -29.23
N GLU A 818 -21.99 -43.33 -28.13
CA GLU A 818 -23.31 -42.66 -28.10
C GLU A 818 -23.21 -41.15 -27.84
N ALA A 819 -22.01 -40.64 -27.61
CA ALA A 819 -21.75 -39.29 -27.09
C ALA A 819 -21.95 -38.19 -28.13
N THR A 820 -23.22 -37.86 -28.38
CA THR A 820 -23.67 -36.73 -29.20
C THR A 820 -24.05 -35.52 -28.33
N ARG A 821 -24.01 -34.32 -28.92
CA ARG A 821 -24.41 -33.07 -28.24
C ARG A 821 -25.82 -33.13 -27.64
N ALA A 822 -26.76 -33.77 -28.34
CA ALA A 822 -28.12 -33.96 -27.84
C ALA A 822 -28.17 -34.90 -26.63
N ARG A 823 -27.46 -36.03 -26.67
CA ARG A 823 -27.38 -37.00 -25.56
C ARG A 823 -26.77 -36.37 -24.31
N VAL A 824 -25.73 -35.55 -24.47
CA VAL A 824 -25.09 -34.78 -23.39
C VAL A 824 -26.05 -33.74 -22.82
N GLN A 825 -26.77 -32.97 -23.64
CA GLN A 825 -27.77 -32.02 -23.14
C GLN A 825 -28.90 -32.71 -22.32
N SER A 826 -29.41 -33.86 -22.78
CA SER A 826 -30.44 -34.60 -22.05
C SER A 826 -29.96 -35.16 -20.70
N ALA A 827 -28.67 -35.48 -20.55
CA ALA A 827 -28.11 -35.83 -19.25
C ALA A 827 -27.96 -34.60 -18.34
N LEU A 828 -27.44 -33.50 -18.89
CA LEU A 828 -27.17 -32.26 -18.15
C LEU A 828 -28.43 -31.54 -17.65
N ASP A 829 -29.58 -31.70 -18.34
CA ASP A 829 -30.88 -31.21 -17.89
C ASP A 829 -31.31 -31.73 -16.50
N THR A 830 -30.69 -32.82 -15.99
CA THR A 830 -30.99 -33.37 -14.65
C THR A 830 -30.03 -32.90 -13.54
N TRP A 831 -28.86 -32.37 -13.90
CA TRP A 831 -27.83 -31.94 -12.96
C TRP A 831 -28.03 -30.49 -12.50
N ASN A 832 -27.53 -30.14 -11.31
CA ASN A 832 -27.30 -28.76 -10.91
C ASN A 832 -25.86 -28.33 -11.31
N ALA A 833 -25.66 -27.10 -11.75
CA ALA A 833 -24.42 -26.64 -12.39
C ALA A 833 -23.20 -26.68 -11.45
N VAL A 834 -23.38 -26.22 -10.20
CA VAL A 834 -22.29 -26.14 -9.21
C VAL A 834 -21.93 -27.53 -8.65
N GLU A 835 -22.90 -28.44 -8.57
CA GLU A 835 -22.65 -29.84 -8.19
C GLU A 835 -21.81 -30.54 -9.25
N LEU A 836 -22.16 -30.39 -10.53
CA LEU A 836 -21.40 -30.97 -11.65
C LEU A 836 -20.00 -30.36 -11.78
N GLU A 837 -19.84 -29.05 -11.59
CA GLU A 837 -18.51 -28.41 -11.50
C GLU A 837 -17.68 -29.03 -10.38
N THR A 838 -18.28 -29.27 -9.22
CA THR A 838 -17.59 -29.81 -8.05
C THR A 838 -17.17 -31.27 -8.26
N GLU A 839 -18.06 -32.09 -8.82
CA GLU A 839 -17.78 -33.49 -9.16
C GLU A 839 -16.72 -33.62 -10.27
N ALA A 840 -16.81 -32.80 -11.31
CA ALA A 840 -15.81 -32.72 -12.35
C ALA A 840 -14.45 -32.30 -11.79
N ALA A 841 -14.41 -31.27 -10.93
CA ALA A 841 -13.17 -30.84 -10.28
C ALA A 841 -12.57 -31.94 -9.37
N ALA A 842 -13.40 -32.66 -8.62
CA ALA A 842 -12.97 -33.78 -7.77
C ALA A 842 -12.36 -34.93 -8.58
N LYS A 843 -12.94 -35.27 -9.74
CA LYS A 843 -12.38 -36.23 -10.71
C LYS A 843 -11.25 -35.65 -11.58
N GLY A 844 -10.84 -34.40 -11.38
CA GLY A 844 -9.77 -33.73 -12.11
C GLY A 844 -10.10 -33.45 -13.59
N MET A 845 -11.39 -33.36 -13.92
CA MET A 845 -11.96 -33.01 -15.21
C MET A 845 -12.20 -31.51 -15.36
N CYS A 846 -12.66 -31.09 -16.54
CA CYS A 846 -12.73 -29.70 -16.96
C CYS A 846 -14.18 -29.28 -17.29
N ALA A 847 -14.96 -29.01 -16.25
CA ALA A 847 -16.29 -28.39 -16.32
C ALA A 847 -16.38 -27.19 -15.37
N THR A 848 -17.25 -26.22 -15.65
CA THR A 848 -17.39 -25.00 -14.86
C THR A 848 -18.79 -24.41 -15.00
N ALA A 849 -19.42 -24.07 -13.88
CA ALA A 849 -20.75 -23.45 -13.83
C ALA A 849 -20.69 -21.99 -14.30
N LEU A 850 -21.67 -21.59 -15.12
CA LEU A 850 -21.85 -20.22 -15.56
C LEU A 850 -22.16 -19.32 -14.36
N ARG A 851 -21.50 -18.16 -14.28
CA ARG A 851 -21.71 -17.15 -13.24
C ARG A 851 -21.70 -15.76 -13.86
N SER A 852 -22.46 -14.84 -13.27
CA SER A 852 -22.40 -13.40 -13.56
C SER A 852 -21.21 -12.72 -12.87
N TYR A 853 -20.96 -11.46 -13.21
CA TYR A 853 -19.95 -10.63 -12.53
C TYR A 853 -20.22 -10.42 -11.03
N ALA A 854 -21.48 -10.44 -10.60
CA ALA A 854 -21.83 -10.31 -9.18
C ALA A 854 -21.44 -11.58 -8.40
N GLU A 855 -21.78 -12.75 -8.95
CA GLU A 855 -21.45 -14.05 -8.35
C GLU A 855 -19.94 -14.29 -8.34
N TRP A 856 -19.21 -13.90 -9.40
CA TRP A 856 -17.75 -14.00 -9.41
C TRP A 856 -17.09 -13.07 -8.40
N SER A 857 -17.49 -11.79 -8.33
CA SER A 857 -16.90 -10.84 -7.36
C SER A 857 -17.18 -11.21 -5.89
N LEU A 858 -18.22 -12.00 -5.62
CA LEU A 858 -18.48 -12.56 -4.29
C LEU A 858 -17.72 -13.86 -4.02
N HIS A 859 -17.34 -14.61 -5.06
CA HIS A 859 -16.71 -15.92 -4.96
C HIS A 859 -15.34 -15.83 -4.24
N PRO A 860 -15.05 -16.68 -3.21
CA PRO A 860 -13.87 -16.48 -2.36
C PRO A 860 -12.50 -16.54 -3.05
N HIS A 861 -12.43 -17.11 -4.26
CA HIS A 861 -11.20 -17.16 -5.05
C HIS A 861 -10.94 -15.88 -5.86
N ALA A 862 -11.97 -15.13 -6.24
CA ALA A 862 -11.79 -13.85 -6.94
C ALA A 862 -11.11 -12.78 -6.05
N LYS A 863 -11.22 -12.95 -4.73
CA LYS A 863 -10.64 -12.10 -3.68
C LYS A 863 -9.19 -12.45 -3.30
N ALA A 864 -8.54 -13.30 -4.10
CA ALA A 864 -7.23 -13.91 -3.79
C ALA A 864 -6.32 -13.89 -5.03
N LEU A 865 -6.28 -12.78 -5.77
CA LEU A 865 -5.57 -12.67 -7.06
C LEU A 865 -4.69 -11.42 -7.16
N GLU A 866 -4.27 -10.86 -6.03
CA GLU A 866 -3.77 -9.48 -5.92
C GLU A 866 -2.26 -9.39 -5.54
N GLY A 867 -1.27 -10.00 -6.24
CA GLY A 867 0.16 -9.71 -5.92
C GLY A 867 1.36 -10.28 -6.72
N ALA A 868 2.54 -9.65 -6.49
CA ALA A 868 3.96 -10.07 -6.69
C ALA A 868 4.64 -9.94 -8.11
N MET A 869 5.98 -9.78 -8.34
CA MET A 869 7.23 -9.73 -7.50
C MET A 869 8.48 -9.09 -8.23
N ARG A 870 9.72 -8.97 -7.61
CA ARG A 870 11.00 -8.50 -8.27
C ARG A 870 12.43 -8.95 -7.71
N ARG A 871 13.49 -9.26 -8.55
CA ARG A 871 15.00 -8.90 -8.48
C ARG A 871 16.11 -9.66 -9.39
N LYS A 872 17.25 -9.03 -9.87
CA LYS A 872 18.24 -9.22 -11.09
C LYS A 872 19.40 -10.29 -11.29
N ARG A 873 19.81 -10.64 -12.54
CA ARG A 873 21.18 -11.16 -12.90
C ARG A 873 22.00 -10.45 -14.01
N GLU A 874 23.18 -9.92 -13.69
CA GLU A 874 24.11 -9.26 -14.64
C GLU A 874 24.56 -10.10 -15.85
N ILE A 875 24.71 -9.41 -17.00
CA ILE A 875 25.28 -9.89 -18.28
C ILE A 875 25.96 -8.69 -18.96
N CYS A 876 27.07 -8.90 -19.67
CA CYS A 876 27.69 -7.93 -20.57
C CYS A 876 28.05 -8.63 -21.89
N GLY A 877 27.90 -7.95 -23.03
CA GLY A 877 28.16 -8.50 -24.37
C GLY A 877 27.59 -7.60 -25.47
N ASP A 878 28.01 -7.86 -26.71
CA ASP A 878 27.61 -7.13 -27.91
C ASP A 878 26.50 -7.91 -28.64
N PHE A 879 25.37 -7.27 -28.95
CA PHE A 879 24.15 -7.94 -29.41
C PHE A 879 23.41 -7.13 -30.48
N ALA A 880 22.86 -7.81 -31.49
CA ALA A 880 22.18 -7.19 -32.64
C ALA A 880 20.65 -7.23 -32.57
N ARG A 881 20.06 -8.09 -31.70
CA ARG A 881 18.60 -8.16 -31.49
C ARG A 881 18.22 -8.21 -29.99
N PRO A 882 17.02 -7.73 -29.60
CA PRO A 882 16.60 -7.55 -28.20
C PRO A 882 16.90 -8.68 -27.22
N LEU A 883 16.52 -9.91 -27.59
CA LEU A 883 16.58 -11.09 -26.74
C LEU A 883 17.65 -12.09 -27.18
N GLU A 884 18.53 -11.70 -28.11
CA GLU A 884 19.57 -12.58 -28.67
C GLU A 884 20.44 -13.21 -27.58
N GLY A 885 20.63 -14.53 -27.63
CA GLY A 885 21.43 -15.28 -26.66
C GLY A 885 20.76 -15.51 -25.29
N ILE A 886 19.49 -15.15 -25.11
CA ILE A 886 18.69 -15.53 -23.93
C ILE A 886 18.13 -16.93 -24.14
N ARG A 887 18.54 -17.90 -23.33
CA ARG A 887 18.09 -19.30 -23.47
C ARG A 887 16.79 -19.55 -22.73
N MET A 888 15.74 -19.94 -23.45
CA MET A 888 14.42 -20.19 -22.88
C MET A 888 14.04 -21.68 -22.92
N CYS A 889 13.80 -22.24 -21.74
CA CYS A 889 13.31 -23.60 -21.55
C CYS A 889 11.78 -23.55 -21.39
N ASP A 890 11.03 -23.95 -22.41
CA ASP A 890 9.56 -23.88 -22.41
C ASP A 890 8.93 -25.27 -22.19
N LEU A 891 8.11 -25.38 -21.14
CA LEU A 891 7.38 -26.57 -20.72
C LEU A 891 5.86 -26.37 -20.84
N SER A 892 5.41 -25.41 -21.63
CA SER A 892 4.00 -25.17 -21.93
C SER A 892 3.44 -26.11 -23.02
N ARG A 893 2.13 -25.99 -23.32
CA ARG A 893 1.41 -26.91 -24.23
C ARG A 893 0.23 -26.32 -25.02
N VAL A 894 -0.40 -25.25 -24.53
CA VAL A 894 -1.67 -24.73 -25.05
C VAL A 894 -1.62 -23.21 -25.11
N LEU A 895 -2.03 -22.65 -26.27
CA LEU A 895 -2.20 -21.23 -26.60
C LEU A 895 -1.28 -20.26 -25.84
N ALA A 896 -1.73 -19.72 -24.70
CA ALA A 896 -1.04 -18.72 -23.89
C ALA A 896 0.46 -18.99 -23.66
N GLY A 897 0.83 -20.23 -23.31
CA GLY A 897 2.23 -20.58 -23.05
C GLY A 897 3.10 -20.52 -24.31
N PRO A 898 2.76 -21.24 -25.39
CA PRO A 898 3.44 -21.13 -26.68
C PRO A 898 3.37 -19.74 -27.32
N VAL A 899 2.34 -18.93 -27.01
CA VAL A 899 2.27 -17.51 -27.38
C VAL A 899 3.33 -16.69 -26.66
N ALA A 900 3.57 -16.92 -25.37
CA ALA A 900 4.69 -16.31 -24.67
C ALA A 900 6.05 -16.78 -25.23
N GLY A 901 6.19 -18.09 -25.49
CA GLY A 901 7.40 -18.67 -26.08
C GLY A 901 7.77 -18.06 -27.43
N ARG A 902 6.88 -18.11 -28.43
CA ARG A 902 7.15 -17.62 -29.81
C ARG A 902 7.46 -16.11 -29.91
N THR A 903 7.18 -15.34 -28.86
CA THR A 903 7.47 -13.90 -28.77
C THR A 903 8.84 -13.60 -28.14
N LEU A 904 9.56 -14.64 -27.69
CA LEU A 904 10.89 -14.58 -27.10
C LEU A 904 11.94 -15.26 -28.01
N ALA A 905 13.21 -15.24 -27.60
CA ALA A 905 14.32 -15.80 -28.38
C ALA A 905 14.75 -17.20 -27.93
N ASP A 906 15.42 -17.92 -28.85
CA ASP A 906 16.20 -19.14 -28.63
C ASP A 906 15.51 -20.15 -27.66
N VAL A 907 14.27 -20.50 -28.04
CA VAL A 907 13.33 -21.28 -27.23
C VAL A 907 13.41 -22.78 -27.52
N LEU A 908 13.69 -23.56 -26.48
CA LEU A 908 13.63 -25.02 -26.49
C LEU A 908 12.30 -25.49 -25.87
N LEU A 909 11.33 -25.84 -26.71
CA LEU A 909 10.03 -26.38 -26.30
C LEU A 909 10.13 -27.87 -25.95
N ILE A 910 10.12 -28.19 -24.66
CA ILE A 910 10.27 -29.55 -24.13
C ILE A 910 8.90 -30.22 -23.98
N THR A 911 8.52 -30.95 -25.03
CA THR A 911 7.24 -31.64 -25.17
C THR A 911 7.41 -33.13 -25.48
N SER A 912 6.32 -33.88 -25.67
CA SER A 912 6.31 -35.36 -25.74
C SER A 912 5.41 -35.85 -26.89
N PRO A 913 5.67 -37.02 -27.52
CA PRO A 913 4.83 -37.51 -28.62
C PRO A 913 3.41 -37.91 -28.17
N ALA A 914 3.25 -38.23 -26.89
CA ALA A 914 2.01 -38.68 -26.29
C ALA A 914 1.71 -37.89 -25.01
N PRO A 915 0.44 -37.73 -24.60
CA PRO A 915 0.04 -36.84 -23.50
C PRO A 915 0.35 -37.39 -22.08
N ALA A 916 1.49 -38.05 -21.86
CA ALA A 916 1.88 -38.57 -20.54
C ALA A 916 3.40 -38.58 -20.28
N GLN A 917 3.78 -38.37 -19.02
CA GLN A 917 5.03 -38.85 -18.38
C GLN A 917 6.41 -38.30 -18.87
N PRO A 918 6.84 -37.12 -18.39
CA PRO A 918 8.26 -36.81 -18.20
C PRO A 918 8.77 -37.51 -16.92
N THR A 919 8.86 -38.85 -16.95
CA THR A 919 9.21 -39.70 -15.78
C THR A 919 10.12 -40.90 -16.10
N LYS A 920 10.74 -40.96 -17.29
CA LYS A 920 11.94 -41.81 -17.48
C LYS A 920 13.14 -41.12 -16.80
N PRO A 921 13.98 -41.81 -15.99
CA PRO A 921 15.05 -41.18 -15.23
C PRO A 921 15.99 -40.28 -16.06
N GLY A 922 16.41 -40.73 -17.25
CA GLY A 922 17.27 -39.93 -18.14
C GLY A 922 16.62 -38.62 -18.64
N HIS A 923 15.29 -38.53 -18.69
CA HIS A 923 14.60 -37.29 -19.09
C HIS A 923 14.62 -36.26 -17.96
N HIS A 924 14.64 -36.69 -16.69
CA HIS A 924 14.73 -35.80 -15.53
C HIS A 924 16.10 -35.12 -15.48
N GLU A 925 17.19 -35.90 -15.58
CA GLU A 925 18.54 -35.31 -15.59
C GLU A 925 18.81 -34.48 -16.85
N LYS A 926 18.28 -34.84 -18.03
CA LYS A 926 18.39 -33.97 -19.21
C LYS A 926 17.65 -32.64 -19.02
N LEU A 927 16.43 -32.65 -18.48
CA LEU A 927 15.69 -31.43 -18.15
C LEU A 927 16.44 -30.55 -17.13
N LYS A 928 17.10 -31.17 -16.16
CA LYS A 928 17.93 -30.48 -15.15
C LYS A 928 19.20 -29.87 -15.75
N GLN A 929 19.86 -30.54 -16.70
CA GLN A 929 20.99 -29.99 -17.46
C GLN A 929 20.57 -28.76 -18.30
N LEU A 930 19.38 -28.81 -18.92
CA LEU A 930 18.82 -27.71 -19.69
C LEU A 930 18.42 -26.53 -18.78
N ALA A 931 17.73 -26.80 -17.67
CA ALA A 931 17.35 -25.78 -16.68
C ALA A 931 18.58 -25.10 -16.03
N ALA A 932 19.65 -25.84 -15.77
CA ALA A 932 20.93 -25.30 -15.28
C ALA A 932 21.64 -24.38 -16.28
N THR A 933 21.27 -24.42 -17.55
CA THR A 933 21.89 -23.62 -18.63
C THR A 933 20.92 -22.61 -19.28
N ALA A 934 19.68 -22.55 -18.81
CA ALA A 934 18.67 -21.59 -19.23
C ALA A 934 18.84 -20.23 -18.52
N ASP A 935 18.23 -19.21 -19.11
CA ASP A 935 18.02 -17.88 -18.52
C ASP A 935 16.53 -17.67 -18.17
N VAL A 936 15.63 -18.32 -18.91
CA VAL A 936 14.18 -18.35 -18.66
C VAL A 936 13.69 -19.80 -18.56
N PHE A 937 12.85 -20.11 -17.57
CA PHE A 937 12.13 -21.38 -17.47
C PHE A 937 10.62 -21.11 -17.42
N LEU A 938 9.93 -21.37 -18.52
CA LEU A 938 8.48 -21.18 -18.66
C LEU A 938 7.74 -22.51 -18.42
N GLN A 939 6.67 -22.49 -17.64
CA GLN A 939 5.78 -23.63 -17.51
C GLN A 939 4.30 -23.25 -17.37
N ALA A 940 3.44 -24.09 -17.96
CA ALA A 940 1.99 -24.01 -17.89
C ALA A 940 1.38 -25.39 -17.52
N TYR A 941 2.09 -26.17 -16.69
CA TYR A 941 1.56 -27.40 -16.11
C TYR A 941 0.58 -27.09 -14.98
N ARG A 942 -0.17 -28.10 -14.55
CA ARG A 942 -1.03 -27.99 -13.36
C ARG A 942 -0.23 -27.47 -12.16
N PRO A 943 -0.83 -26.65 -11.27
CA PRO A 943 -0.25 -26.20 -10.01
C PRO A 943 0.47 -27.32 -9.24
N GLY A 944 1.66 -27.02 -8.72
CA GLY A 944 2.56 -27.98 -8.06
C GLY A 944 3.15 -29.08 -8.95
N GLY A 945 2.73 -29.23 -10.21
CA GLY A 945 3.02 -30.40 -11.06
C GLY A 945 4.48 -30.59 -11.48
N LEU A 946 5.27 -29.51 -11.54
CA LEU A 946 6.72 -29.53 -11.76
C LEU A 946 7.51 -29.31 -10.45
N GLN A 947 6.96 -28.54 -9.50
CA GLN A 947 7.55 -28.36 -8.18
C GLN A 947 7.69 -29.69 -7.41
N ALA A 948 6.66 -30.55 -7.45
CA ALA A 948 6.70 -31.92 -6.94
C ALA A 948 7.69 -32.85 -7.68
N LYS A 949 8.49 -32.31 -8.61
CA LYS A 949 9.57 -32.99 -9.33
C LYS A 949 10.91 -32.24 -9.22
N GLY A 950 11.05 -31.26 -8.32
CA GLY A 950 12.28 -30.49 -8.15
C GLY A 950 12.49 -29.38 -9.19
N PHE A 951 11.41 -28.92 -9.86
CA PHE A 951 11.42 -27.82 -10.81
C PHE A 951 10.40 -26.74 -10.42
N GLY A 952 10.41 -26.32 -9.15
CA GLY A 952 9.71 -25.13 -8.67
C GLY A 952 10.63 -23.90 -8.68
N PRO A 953 10.10 -22.69 -8.38
CA PRO A 953 10.89 -21.46 -8.44
C PRO A 953 12.14 -21.48 -7.56
N GLN A 954 12.03 -22.04 -6.36
CA GLN A 954 13.14 -22.16 -5.39
C GLN A 954 14.21 -23.15 -5.87
N GLU A 955 13.81 -24.32 -6.36
CA GLU A 955 14.75 -25.34 -6.86
C GLU A 955 15.43 -24.87 -8.16
N LEU A 956 14.70 -24.18 -9.04
CA LEU A 956 15.25 -23.58 -10.26
C LEU A 956 16.22 -22.44 -9.96
N ALA A 957 15.92 -21.56 -9.00
CA ALA A 957 16.83 -20.50 -8.59
C ALA A 957 18.10 -21.02 -7.88
N ALA A 958 17.99 -22.15 -7.15
CA ALA A 958 19.14 -22.83 -6.56
C ALA A 958 19.99 -23.58 -7.60
N LEU A 959 19.36 -24.21 -8.60
CA LEU A 959 20.01 -24.88 -9.72
C LEU A 959 20.69 -23.88 -10.67
N ARG A 960 20.08 -22.70 -10.85
CA ARG A 960 20.52 -21.64 -11.75
C ARG A 960 20.26 -20.27 -11.13
N PRO A 961 21.21 -19.74 -10.34
CA PRO A 961 21.12 -18.38 -9.82
C PRO A 961 20.98 -17.37 -10.95
N GLY A 962 19.98 -16.49 -10.80
CA GLY A 962 19.67 -15.46 -11.77
C GLY A 962 18.88 -15.95 -12.99
N ILE A 963 18.06 -17.00 -12.81
CA ILE A 963 17.04 -17.41 -13.77
C ILE A 963 15.76 -16.57 -13.62
N VAL A 964 15.00 -16.43 -14.70
CA VAL A 964 13.60 -15.99 -14.69
C VAL A 964 12.70 -17.20 -14.77
N THR A 965 11.98 -17.51 -13.70
CA THR A 965 10.92 -18.53 -13.73
C THR A 965 9.60 -17.89 -14.11
N ALA A 966 8.86 -18.50 -15.05
CA ALA A 966 7.61 -17.98 -15.57
C ALA A 966 6.51 -19.03 -15.42
N ASN A 967 5.48 -18.69 -14.66
CA ASN A 967 4.41 -19.60 -14.28
C ASN A 967 3.07 -19.08 -14.79
N LEU A 968 2.41 -19.88 -15.64
CA LEU A 968 1.07 -19.62 -16.14
C LEU A 968 0.07 -20.58 -15.48
N THR A 969 -1.07 -20.05 -15.02
CA THR A 969 -2.19 -20.86 -14.51
C THR A 969 -3.54 -20.34 -15.01
N ALA A 970 -4.59 -21.15 -14.98
CA ALA A 970 -5.94 -20.64 -15.26
C ALA A 970 -6.47 -19.75 -14.12
N TRP A 971 -6.16 -20.14 -12.89
CA TRP A 971 -6.85 -19.66 -11.69
C TRP A 971 -5.98 -18.80 -10.77
N GLY A 972 -4.65 -18.85 -10.84
CA GLY A 972 -3.78 -18.17 -9.89
C GLY A 972 -3.31 -19.07 -8.75
N TRP A 973 -2.67 -18.48 -7.74
CA TRP A 973 -1.89 -19.20 -6.72
C TRP A 973 -2.56 -19.28 -5.35
N GLU A 974 -3.67 -18.57 -5.13
CA GLU A 974 -4.34 -18.44 -3.84
C GLU A 974 -5.86 -18.66 -3.95
N GLY A 975 -6.54 -18.78 -2.81
CA GLY A 975 -7.97 -19.08 -2.75
C GLY A 975 -8.34 -20.51 -3.17
N PRO A 976 -9.63 -20.90 -3.06
CA PRO A 976 -10.05 -22.31 -3.13
C PRO A 976 -9.94 -23.00 -4.50
N TRP A 977 -9.63 -22.28 -5.59
CA TRP A 977 -9.46 -22.89 -6.92
C TRP A 977 -8.01 -22.88 -7.42
N LYS A 978 -7.04 -22.44 -6.60
CA LYS A 978 -5.61 -22.41 -6.95
C LYS A 978 -5.04 -23.74 -7.47
N ASP A 979 -5.67 -24.88 -7.12
CA ASP A 979 -5.25 -26.23 -7.52
C ASP A 979 -6.14 -26.83 -8.64
N ARG A 980 -7.20 -26.13 -9.09
CA ARG A 980 -8.10 -26.59 -10.15
C ARG A 980 -7.43 -26.52 -11.53
N ARG A 981 -7.94 -27.33 -12.47
CA ARG A 981 -7.66 -27.16 -13.90
C ARG A 981 -8.54 -26.05 -14.49
N GLY A 982 -8.11 -25.44 -15.58
CA GLY A 982 -8.91 -24.48 -16.34
C GLY A 982 -8.30 -24.22 -17.71
N PHE A 983 -9.07 -23.52 -18.55
CA PHE A 983 -8.74 -23.04 -19.89
C PHE A 983 -9.49 -21.71 -20.07
N ASP A 984 -9.09 -20.85 -21.01
CA ASP A 984 -9.78 -19.57 -21.33
C ASP A 984 -11.32 -19.71 -21.29
N SER A 985 -11.87 -20.64 -22.08
CA SER A 985 -13.33 -20.87 -22.17
C SER A 985 -14.03 -21.22 -20.85
N LEU A 986 -13.34 -21.80 -19.87
CA LEU A 986 -13.88 -22.08 -18.53
C LEU A 986 -13.78 -20.86 -17.62
N VAL A 987 -12.70 -20.08 -17.76
CA VAL A 987 -12.50 -18.83 -17.01
C VAL A 987 -13.49 -17.77 -17.49
N GLN A 988 -13.73 -17.62 -18.80
CA GLN A 988 -14.83 -16.77 -19.32
C GLN A 988 -16.19 -17.13 -18.67
N THR A 989 -16.46 -18.42 -18.49
CA THR A 989 -17.73 -18.94 -17.94
C THR A 989 -17.85 -18.69 -16.42
N ALA A 990 -16.77 -18.88 -15.65
CA ALA A 990 -16.79 -18.62 -14.20
C ALA A 990 -16.81 -17.13 -13.85
N THR A 991 -16.26 -16.27 -14.71
CA THR A 991 -15.90 -14.89 -14.32
C THR A 991 -16.82 -13.80 -14.83
N GLY A 992 -17.94 -14.13 -15.49
CA GLY A 992 -18.99 -13.19 -15.90
C GLY A 992 -19.07 -12.85 -17.38
N PHE A 993 -18.01 -13.12 -18.15
CA PHE A 993 -17.92 -12.72 -19.57
C PHE A 993 -19.07 -13.27 -20.42
N ASN A 994 -19.37 -14.56 -20.27
CA ASN A 994 -20.40 -15.20 -21.09
C ASN A 994 -21.81 -14.64 -20.85
N VAL A 995 -22.08 -14.09 -19.67
CA VAL A 995 -23.35 -13.45 -19.33
C VAL A 995 -23.37 -12.02 -19.87
N ALA A 996 -22.32 -11.24 -19.65
CA ALA A 996 -22.24 -9.83 -20.03
C ALA A 996 -22.19 -9.60 -21.55
N GLU A 997 -21.45 -10.45 -22.29
CA GLU A 997 -21.43 -10.45 -23.76
C GLU A 997 -22.78 -10.89 -24.35
N GLY A 998 -23.48 -11.80 -23.66
CA GLY A 998 -24.84 -12.22 -24.03
C GLY A 998 -25.87 -11.11 -23.83
N ALA A 999 -25.81 -10.40 -22.70
CA ALA A 999 -26.69 -9.28 -22.37
C ALA A 999 -26.57 -8.14 -23.39
N ALA A 1000 -25.35 -7.67 -23.65
CA ALA A 1000 -25.11 -6.60 -24.62
C ALA A 1000 -25.58 -6.98 -26.04
N PHE A 1001 -25.40 -8.24 -26.45
CA PHE A 1001 -25.89 -8.72 -27.75
C PHE A 1001 -27.41 -8.82 -27.81
N ALA A 1002 -28.08 -9.21 -26.73
CA ALA A 1002 -29.54 -9.26 -26.63
C ALA A 1002 -30.18 -7.85 -26.67
N GLU A 1003 -29.54 -6.88 -26.02
CA GLU A 1003 -29.92 -5.46 -26.06
C GLU A 1003 -29.82 -4.89 -27.48
N PHE A 1004 -28.67 -5.09 -28.17
CA PHE A 1004 -28.50 -4.70 -29.58
C PHE A 1004 -29.51 -5.39 -30.51
N ALA A 1005 -29.79 -6.68 -30.29
CA ALA A 1005 -30.75 -7.44 -31.08
C ALA A 1005 -32.23 -7.09 -30.78
N GLY A 1006 -32.50 -6.11 -29.91
CA GLY A 1006 -33.85 -5.63 -29.57
C GLY A 1006 -34.73 -6.69 -28.89
N GLY A 1007 -34.13 -7.59 -28.10
CA GLY A 1007 -34.82 -8.77 -27.59
C GLY A 1007 -34.59 -9.07 -26.12
N GLU A 1008 -35.58 -8.73 -25.27
CA GLU A 1008 -35.74 -9.33 -23.94
C GLU A 1008 -36.10 -10.82 -24.06
N LYS A 1009 -35.07 -11.67 -24.24
CA LYS A 1009 -35.22 -13.12 -24.30
C LYS A 1009 -34.59 -13.78 -23.09
N GLU A 1010 -35.36 -13.83 -22.00
CA GLU A 1010 -35.11 -14.79 -20.94
C GLU A 1010 -35.53 -16.21 -21.37
N PRO A 1011 -34.74 -17.27 -21.06
CA PRO A 1011 -33.44 -17.24 -20.38
C PRO A 1011 -32.33 -16.66 -21.27
N LEU A 1012 -31.61 -15.66 -20.75
CA LEU A 1012 -30.54 -14.98 -21.47
C LEU A 1012 -29.51 -15.96 -22.05
N GLN A 1013 -29.25 -15.85 -23.35
CA GLN A 1013 -28.35 -16.78 -24.07
C GLN A 1013 -26.87 -16.43 -23.82
N PRO A 1014 -26.06 -17.31 -23.20
CA PRO A 1014 -24.67 -17.01 -22.91
C PRO A 1014 -23.81 -17.00 -24.18
N ARG A 1015 -23.07 -15.91 -24.41
CA ARG A 1015 -22.28 -15.68 -25.63
C ARG A 1015 -20.78 -15.72 -25.32
N PRO A 1016 -19.96 -16.53 -26.00
CA PRO A 1016 -18.50 -16.48 -25.85
C PRO A 1016 -17.90 -15.25 -26.52
N LEU A 1017 -16.73 -14.82 -26.03
CA LEU A 1017 -15.91 -13.86 -26.77
C LEU A 1017 -15.55 -14.43 -28.15
N PRO A 1018 -15.40 -13.60 -29.18
CA PRO A 1018 -15.14 -14.06 -30.56
C PRO A 1018 -13.77 -14.75 -30.75
N MET A 1019 -12.87 -14.66 -29.76
CA MET A 1019 -11.53 -15.27 -29.74
C MET A 1019 -11.16 -15.70 -28.31
N PRO A 1020 -10.18 -16.61 -28.10
CA PRO A 1020 -9.68 -16.98 -26.77
C PRO A 1020 -8.78 -15.87 -26.18
N ALA A 1021 -9.40 -14.73 -25.89
CA ALA A 1021 -8.73 -13.48 -25.56
C ALA A 1021 -7.97 -13.53 -24.22
N LEU A 1022 -8.38 -14.37 -23.26
CA LEU A 1022 -7.65 -14.53 -21.99
C LEU A 1022 -6.34 -15.26 -22.24
N ASP A 1023 -6.35 -16.32 -23.07
CA ASP A 1023 -5.15 -17.09 -23.39
C ASP A 1023 -4.14 -16.22 -24.17
N TYR A 1024 -4.56 -15.55 -25.23
CA TYR A 1024 -3.64 -14.69 -26.01
C TYR A 1024 -3.12 -13.49 -25.22
N ALA A 1025 -3.98 -12.79 -24.46
CA ALA A 1025 -3.53 -11.69 -23.60
C ALA A 1025 -2.58 -12.21 -22.51
N ALA A 1026 -2.86 -13.35 -21.87
CA ALA A 1026 -1.96 -13.94 -20.89
C ALA A 1026 -0.60 -14.31 -21.50
N GLY A 1027 -0.56 -14.83 -22.73
CA GLY A 1027 0.71 -15.14 -23.41
C GLY A 1027 1.57 -13.90 -23.65
N TYR A 1028 0.99 -12.84 -24.21
CA TYR A 1028 1.72 -11.58 -24.43
C TYR A 1028 2.08 -10.86 -23.13
N LEU A 1029 1.21 -10.90 -22.11
CA LEU A 1029 1.50 -10.34 -20.78
C LEU A 1029 2.54 -11.17 -20.02
N LEU A 1030 2.68 -12.47 -20.31
CA LEU A 1030 3.72 -13.33 -19.76
C LEU A 1030 5.07 -13.10 -20.47
N ALA A 1031 5.08 -12.90 -21.79
CA ALA A 1031 6.27 -12.43 -22.52
C ALA A 1031 6.71 -11.04 -22.06
N PHE A 1032 5.77 -10.09 -21.90
CA PHE A 1032 6.01 -8.79 -21.24
C PHE A 1032 6.54 -8.96 -19.81
N GLY A 1033 5.97 -9.86 -19.02
CA GLY A 1033 6.41 -10.13 -17.66
C GLY A 1033 7.83 -10.72 -17.60
N ILE A 1034 8.16 -11.62 -18.53
CA ILE A 1034 9.51 -12.19 -18.72
C ILE A 1034 10.48 -11.09 -19.17
N ASN A 1035 10.15 -10.30 -20.20
CA ASN A 1035 10.97 -9.18 -20.66
C ASN A 1035 11.17 -8.15 -19.56
N ALA A 1036 10.13 -7.81 -18.80
CA ALA A 1036 10.23 -6.92 -17.66
C ALA A 1036 11.13 -7.53 -16.57
N ALA A 1037 10.96 -8.81 -16.24
CA ALA A 1037 11.88 -9.53 -15.35
C ALA A 1037 13.31 -9.53 -15.89
N LEU A 1038 13.52 -9.62 -17.22
CA LEU A 1038 14.83 -9.58 -17.87
C LEU A 1038 15.46 -8.16 -17.88
N CYS A 1039 14.71 -7.10 -18.16
CA CYS A 1039 15.12 -5.70 -17.96
C CYS A 1039 15.59 -5.48 -16.53
N LYS A 1040 14.85 -6.05 -15.59
CA LYS A 1040 15.21 -6.01 -14.18
C LYS A 1040 16.28 -7.07 -13.82
N THR A 1041 16.56 -8.07 -14.67
CA THR A 1041 17.86 -8.78 -14.77
C THR A 1041 18.99 -7.93 -15.35
N VAL A 1042 18.79 -6.66 -15.65
CA VAL A 1042 19.92 -5.74 -15.87
C VAL A 1042 20.04 -4.68 -14.76
N THR A 1043 19.00 -4.41 -13.95
CA THR A 1043 19.00 -3.29 -12.98
C THR A 1043 19.09 -3.55 -11.43
N GLU A 1044 18.78 -4.72 -10.81
CA GLU A 1044 18.49 -4.80 -9.34
C GLU A 1044 19.17 -5.81 -8.31
N GLY A 1045 20.01 -6.78 -8.68
CA GLY A 1045 20.43 -8.02 -7.93
C GLY A 1045 19.35 -9.06 -7.44
N GLY A 1046 19.31 -10.33 -7.92
CA GLY A 1046 18.39 -11.47 -7.56
C GLY A 1046 18.07 -12.57 -8.65
N SER A 1047 17.06 -13.42 -8.40
CA SER A 1047 16.37 -14.30 -9.40
C SER A 1047 14.87 -13.96 -9.43
N TRP A 1048 14.14 -14.31 -10.50
CA TRP A 1048 12.75 -13.87 -10.71
C TRP A 1048 11.71 -14.99 -10.70
N GLU A 1049 10.50 -14.63 -10.25
CA GLU A 1049 9.27 -15.31 -10.62
C GLU A 1049 8.33 -14.32 -11.33
N VAL A 1050 7.77 -14.75 -12.47
CA VAL A 1050 6.70 -14.08 -13.22
C VAL A 1050 5.45 -14.93 -13.10
N ARG A 1051 4.35 -14.33 -12.63
CA ARG A 1051 3.06 -15.00 -12.43
C ARG A 1051 2.00 -14.34 -13.29
N VAL A 1052 1.34 -15.12 -14.16
CA VAL A 1052 0.15 -14.67 -14.92
C VAL A 1052 -0.95 -15.71 -14.77
N SER A 1053 -2.18 -15.26 -14.45
CA SER A 1053 -3.35 -16.14 -14.47
C SER A 1053 -4.43 -15.63 -15.42
N LEU A 1054 -5.12 -16.56 -16.08
CA LEU A 1054 -6.24 -16.22 -16.97
C LEU A 1054 -7.36 -15.48 -16.21
N ALA A 1055 -7.57 -15.81 -14.93
CA ALA A 1055 -8.52 -15.14 -14.06
C ALA A 1055 -8.15 -13.68 -13.76
N ALA A 1056 -6.86 -13.38 -13.47
CA ALA A 1056 -6.38 -12.02 -13.27
C ALA A 1056 -6.38 -11.21 -14.58
N VAL A 1057 -6.06 -11.84 -15.72
CA VAL A 1057 -6.22 -11.25 -17.05
C VAL A 1057 -7.69 -10.92 -17.32
N GLY A 1058 -8.63 -11.79 -16.95
CA GLY A 1058 -10.06 -11.50 -16.99
C GLY A 1058 -10.49 -10.33 -16.09
N GLN A 1059 -9.88 -10.17 -14.90
CA GLN A 1059 -10.12 -9.00 -14.05
C GLN A 1059 -9.59 -7.71 -14.67
N TRP A 1060 -8.40 -7.73 -15.28
CA TRP A 1060 -7.84 -6.58 -16.01
C TRP A 1060 -8.71 -6.20 -17.22
N ILE A 1061 -9.11 -7.18 -18.03
CA ILE A 1061 -10.01 -6.95 -19.17
C ILE A 1061 -11.34 -6.33 -18.73
N ARG A 1062 -11.91 -6.80 -17.62
CA ARG A 1062 -13.14 -6.24 -17.03
C ARG A 1062 -12.95 -4.79 -16.55
N SER A 1063 -11.77 -4.41 -16.04
CA SER A 1063 -11.54 -3.06 -15.51
C SER A 1063 -11.47 -1.98 -16.59
N LEU A 1064 -11.24 -2.35 -17.86
CA LEU A 1064 -11.30 -1.43 -19.00
C LEU A 1064 -12.74 -1.02 -19.38
N GLY A 1065 -13.76 -1.71 -18.85
CA GLY A 1065 -15.16 -1.52 -19.17
C GLY A 1065 -15.61 -2.14 -20.49
N GLN A 1066 -16.90 -1.96 -20.81
CA GLN A 1066 -17.53 -2.42 -22.05
C GLN A 1066 -17.90 -1.24 -22.96
N LEU A 1067 -18.08 -1.51 -24.24
CA LEU A 1067 -18.69 -0.61 -25.22
C LEU A 1067 -20.21 -0.57 -25.06
N ALA A 1068 -20.85 0.49 -25.56
CA ALA A 1068 -22.29 0.49 -25.78
C ALA A 1068 -22.67 -0.53 -26.89
N PRO A 1069 -23.83 -1.21 -26.80
CA PRO A 1069 -24.18 -2.30 -27.73
C PRO A 1069 -24.14 -1.94 -29.23
N GLU A 1070 -24.57 -0.74 -29.60
CA GLU A 1070 -24.48 -0.24 -30.99
C GLU A 1070 -23.02 -0.11 -31.46
N GLY A 1071 -22.11 0.32 -30.60
CA GLY A 1071 -20.67 0.37 -30.91
C GLY A 1071 -20.01 -1.01 -30.93
N ALA A 1072 -20.58 -2.00 -30.23
CA ALA A 1072 -20.07 -3.37 -30.13
C ALA A 1072 -20.50 -4.27 -31.30
N PHE A 1073 -21.70 -4.07 -31.84
CA PHE A 1073 -22.32 -4.97 -32.81
C PHE A 1073 -22.96 -4.30 -34.03
N GLY A 1074 -23.08 -2.96 -34.02
CA GLY A 1074 -23.59 -2.17 -35.13
C GLY A 1074 -22.59 -2.02 -36.29
N PRO A 1075 -22.93 -1.24 -37.33
CA PRO A 1075 -22.21 -1.23 -38.62
C PRO A 1075 -20.72 -0.81 -38.58
N ALA A 1076 -20.25 -0.21 -37.48
CA ALA A 1076 -18.86 0.17 -37.29
C ALA A 1076 -17.95 -0.98 -36.81
N ALA A 1077 -18.52 -2.05 -36.24
CA ALA A 1077 -17.76 -3.15 -35.66
C ALA A 1077 -17.38 -4.20 -36.72
N LYS A 1078 -16.08 -4.50 -36.87
CA LYS A 1078 -15.59 -5.41 -37.92
C LYS A 1078 -15.52 -6.87 -37.45
N PRO A 1079 -16.40 -7.79 -37.90
CA PRO A 1079 -16.26 -9.21 -37.56
C PRO A 1079 -14.95 -9.82 -38.10
N PHE A 1080 -14.62 -11.03 -37.63
CA PHE A 1080 -13.55 -11.83 -38.24
C PHE A 1080 -13.92 -12.23 -39.69
N PRO A 1081 -12.94 -12.32 -40.60
CA PRO A 1081 -13.16 -12.87 -41.93
C PRO A 1081 -13.61 -14.34 -41.92
N SER A 1082 -14.21 -14.81 -43.01
CA SER A 1082 -14.65 -16.20 -43.12
C SER A 1082 -13.46 -17.16 -43.23
N ARG A 1083 -13.45 -18.20 -42.39
CA ARG A 1083 -12.40 -19.24 -42.34
C ARG A 1083 -12.53 -20.26 -43.47
N VAL A 1084 -12.35 -19.80 -44.70
CA VAL A 1084 -12.47 -20.59 -45.96
C VAL A 1084 -11.23 -20.42 -46.85
N LEU A 1085 -11.18 -21.18 -47.95
CA LEU A 1085 -10.16 -21.03 -49.00
C LEU A 1085 -10.81 -20.58 -50.32
N PRO A 1086 -10.20 -19.66 -51.09
CA PRO A 1086 -8.98 -18.91 -50.76
C PRO A 1086 -9.17 -18.01 -49.52
N LEU A 1087 -8.07 -17.71 -48.83
CA LEU A 1087 -8.09 -16.82 -47.66
C LEU A 1087 -8.61 -15.44 -48.04
N ASP A 1088 -9.30 -14.78 -47.12
CA ASP A 1088 -9.74 -13.39 -47.27
C ASP A 1088 -8.56 -12.46 -47.58
N PRO A 1089 -8.69 -11.45 -48.46
CA PRO A 1089 -7.62 -10.51 -48.79
C PRO A 1089 -6.94 -9.85 -47.58
N GLU A 1090 -7.66 -9.57 -46.50
CA GLU A 1090 -7.09 -9.03 -45.25
C GLU A 1090 -6.09 -10.02 -44.61
N ILE A 1091 -6.48 -11.29 -44.52
CA ILE A 1091 -5.65 -12.38 -43.98
C ILE A 1091 -4.48 -12.68 -44.92
N ALA A 1092 -4.72 -12.68 -46.23
CA ALA A 1092 -3.72 -12.98 -47.24
C ALA A 1092 -2.59 -11.93 -47.27
N ALA A 1093 -2.92 -10.63 -47.20
CA ALA A 1093 -1.94 -9.55 -47.17
C ALA A 1093 -1.06 -9.57 -45.90
N LEU A 1094 -1.62 -10.02 -44.77
CA LEU A 1094 -0.93 -10.16 -43.50
C LEU A 1094 -0.21 -11.51 -43.33
N SER A 1095 -0.30 -12.44 -44.28
CA SER A 1095 0.37 -13.75 -44.23
C SER A 1095 1.77 -13.74 -44.85
N LEU A 1096 2.63 -14.67 -44.42
CA LEU A 1096 3.91 -15.02 -45.04
C LEU A 1096 4.04 -16.55 -45.21
N PRO A 1097 4.87 -17.03 -46.17
CA PRO A 1097 5.34 -18.41 -46.20
C PRO A 1097 6.41 -18.65 -45.14
N TRP A 1098 6.37 -19.81 -44.49
CA TRP A 1098 7.32 -20.22 -43.45
C TRP A 1098 7.99 -21.56 -43.79
N LYS A 1099 9.28 -21.70 -43.43
CA LYS A 1099 10.04 -22.95 -43.64
C LYS A 1099 9.74 -23.95 -42.52
N SER A 1100 8.88 -24.93 -42.80
CA SER A 1100 8.73 -26.09 -41.91
C SER A 1100 9.90 -27.05 -42.10
N GLY A 1101 10.60 -27.41 -41.01
CA GLY A 1101 11.58 -28.49 -41.03
C GLY A 1101 10.96 -29.90 -41.19
N SER A 1102 9.63 -30.00 -41.40
CA SER A 1102 8.98 -31.20 -41.94
C SER A 1102 8.95 -31.26 -43.48
N GLY A 1103 9.48 -30.23 -44.17
CA GLY A 1103 9.46 -30.11 -45.63
C GLY A 1103 8.14 -29.62 -46.23
N ARG A 1104 7.13 -29.35 -45.39
CA ARG A 1104 5.80 -28.87 -45.79
C ARG A 1104 5.76 -27.37 -46.01
N GLN A 1105 4.90 -26.90 -46.92
CA GLN A 1105 4.71 -25.48 -47.16
C GLN A 1105 3.70 -24.91 -46.15
N MET A 1106 4.14 -24.06 -45.24
CA MET A 1106 3.27 -23.43 -44.24
C MET A 1106 3.06 -21.95 -44.56
N THR A 1107 1.86 -21.42 -44.31
CA THR A 1107 1.61 -19.98 -44.22
C THR A 1107 1.05 -19.61 -42.85
N ALA A 1108 1.42 -18.46 -42.32
CA ALA A 1108 0.87 -17.89 -41.08
C ALA A 1108 1.01 -16.35 -41.10
N LEU A 1109 0.31 -15.67 -40.19
CA LEU A 1109 0.37 -14.21 -40.05
C LEU A 1109 1.78 -13.71 -39.69
N LYS A 1110 2.06 -12.49 -40.15
CA LYS A 1110 3.16 -11.62 -39.71
C LYS A 1110 2.93 -11.17 -38.26
N HIS A 1111 3.99 -10.84 -37.55
CA HIS A 1111 3.84 -10.31 -36.19
C HIS A 1111 3.35 -8.84 -36.21
N PRO A 1112 2.27 -8.48 -35.48
CA PRO A 1112 1.68 -7.14 -35.51
C PRO A 1112 2.50 -6.04 -34.82
N ALA A 1113 3.53 -6.37 -34.05
CA ALA A 1113 4.47 -5.39 -33.51
C ALA A 1113 5.62 -5.11 -34.48
N ILE A 1114 5.67 -3.89 -35.02
CA ILE A 1114 6.75 -3.38 -35.86
C ILE A 1114 7.78 -2.69 -34.96
N LEU A 1115 9.02 -3.17 -34.96
CA LEU A 1115 10.16 -2.62 -34.23
C LEU A 1115 11.07 -1.85 -35.20
N SER A 1116 11.26 -0.54 -35.01
CA SER A 1116 11.85 0.31 -36.06
C SER A 1116 13.35 0.13 -36.33
N ARG A 1117 14.08 -0.64 -35.49
CA ARG A 1117 15.50 -0.96 -35.70
C ARG A 1117 15.83 -2.45 -35.69
N THR A 1118 15.03 -3.27 -35.01
CA THR A 1118 15.29 -4.71 -34.84
C THR A 1118 14.07 -5.54 -35.23
N PRO A 1119 13.83 -5.76 -36.55
CA PRO A 1119 12.65 -6.46 -37.02
C PRO A 1119 12.54 -7.90 -36.51
N VAL A 1120 11.30 -8.35 -36.36
CA VAL A 1120 10.94 -9.71 -35.90
C VAL A 1120 11.45 -10.76 -36.90
N ARG A 1121 11.84 -11.95 -36.41
CA ARG A 1121 12.18 -13.09 -37.28
C ARG A 1121 10.90 -13.77 -37.76
N GLU A 1122 10.44 -13.44 -38.96
CA GLU A 1122 9.23 -14.00 -39.57
C GLU A 1122 9.46 -14.56 -40.98
N GLY A 1123 8.54 -15.42 -41.43
CA GLY A 1123 8.55 -16.02 -42.75
C GLY A 1123 9.76 -16.90 -43.02
N GLU A 1124 10.34 -16.78 -44.21
CA GLU A 1124 11.44 -17.63 -44.70
C GLU A 1124 12.81 -17.42 -44.04
N GLU A 1125 12.99 -16.37 -43.25
CA GLU A 1125 14.19 -16.18 -42.40
C GLU A 1125 14.08 -16.92 -41.06
N SER A 1126 12.92 -17.51 -40.77
CA SER A 1126 12.60 -18.19 -39.52
C SER A 1126 12.22 -19.65 -39.76
N GLN A 1127 12.41 -20.51 -38.76
CA GLN A 1127 11.91 -21.89 -38.79
C GLN A 1127 10.49 -21.92 -38.24
N ALA A 1128 9.56 -22.53 -38.97
CA ALA A 1128 8.21 -22.78 -38.48
C ALA A 1128 8.19 -23.78 -37.30
N PRO A 1129 7.12 -23.79 -36.49
CA PRO A 1129 6.93 -24.77 -35.42
C PRO A 1129 7.17 -26.21 -35.92
N MET A 1130 8.15 -26.86 -35.31
CA MET A 1130 8.58 -28.21 -35.70
C MET A 1130 7.58 -29.27 -35.24
N ALA A 1131 7.53 -30.39 -35.99
CA ALA A 1131 6.81 -31.56 -35.55
C ALA A 1131 7.33 -32.05 -34.18
N LEU A 1132 6.43 -32.52 -33.32
CA LEU A 1132 6.79 -33.01 -31.99
C LEU A 1132 7.87 -34.11 -32.12
N ASN A 1133 8.99 -33.94 -31.41
CA ASN A 1133 10.17 -34.84 -31.41
C ASN A 1133 11.02 -34.84 -32.70
N ALA A 1134 10.95 -33.80 -33.54
CA ALA A 1134 11.82 -33.67 -34.72
C ALA A 1134 13.34 -33.56 -34.39
N HIS A 1135 13.68 -33.12 -33.16
CA HIS A 1135 15.06 -32.90 -32.71
C HIS A 1135 15.28 -33.46 -31.29
N PRO A 1136 16.53 -33.79 -30.91
CA PRO A 1136 16.89 -34.04 -29.51
C PRO A 1136 16.72 -32.75 -28.68
N ALA A 1137 16.46 -32.90 -27.38
CA ALA A 1137 16.29 -31.78 -26.46
C ALA A 1137 17.65 -31.18 -26.05
N GLU A 1138 18.24 -30.39 -26.94
CA GLU A 1138 19.55 -29.74 -26.79
C GLU A 1138 19.49 -28.29 -27.31
N TRP A 1139 20.36 -27.41 -26.82
CA TRP A 1139 20.48 -26.06 -27.36
C TRP A 1139 21.16 -26.11 -28.73
N LEU A 1140 20.67 -25.30 -29.67
CA LEU A 1140 21.29 -25.05 -30.98
C LEU A 1140 22.40 -23.99 -30.88
#